data_AF-A0A2A5W1M2-F1
#
_entry.id   AF-A0A2A5W1M2-F1
#
_cell.length_a   1.000
_cell.length_b   1.000
_cell.length_c   1.000
_cell.angle_alpha   90.00
_cell.angle_beta   90.00
_cell.angle_gamma   90.00
#
_symmetry.space_group_name_H-M   'P 1'
#
loop_
_entity.id
_entity.type
_entity.pdbx_description
1 polymer ?
#
loop_
_entity_poly.entity_id
_entity_poly.type
_entity_poly.pdbx_seq_one_letter_code
_entity_poly.pdbx_strand_id
1 'polypeptide(L)'
;MPHLKSTYPLLVSALFFATGFIFAADPQVTSWYTDNSGQYARIYETISDQNSGNAVTTWTRGQGTQSSPTYAGIHEVSYSNDWVYIRTTNLASYIMGPWYLNADKTNLFPNYPANRAVLYRFPRSPSPAINKTLTGLGAIGYFVDGVAMFDNRDAFSYSNSNASDARPNTNFNGDGIWNRDAYVNESVTFDAGNAHQAGSNYHYHANPPGLRFLLGDHVDYDSTSNTYSENLSDPSHSPIIGWVRDGYPIYGPYGYGDANDASSSVQRMRSGYQKRDGSNGSTNLNVTGRTSLPAWAVTAQSIGPDLATSQEGPDVGIGNYTLGHYIEDYAYKGDLSLALGSDFDLDLYNGRFCKTPEYPEGAYAYFITIEDDGTPAFPYNIGRWYYGDPNGSDIDAINETVVKYFEGGPEKQLQAESIVPDFTSGDVTVTWDAIEGGSYEVSYSSDLTYWKLSNEIITANSDKSAFKEIDLINTENKRFYKLNQTALGDFDSTGFDYSTPDYASFSTVTLTLSGASTAPTDLSIDPSSISLEGSSITYLGRPTQDQIQFRVDLDALSDGNHQLEVTFDGISERFNASLSVGTSPIDTGNNILLIIVDDWGFDWSPVHNASASVGLTLPYMPNLQRLASTGLQFNRAYAQPICSPTRATILTGRHPFRHGVGDPNTNNTLPASELTLPEIFTQESSSYAVASFGKWHLGSGATGPQVTGGWDYFKGILQGGVTDYFNWTKTEVINGTALSTTSTNYTTTDQIDDAVSWINSNASDSPWFCWLALNAPHTPFHEPPAALAPQGGYTNPSDSSNTGLYCRMLEAMDTEIGRLLENIDLNDTNIIIIGDNGSPGQVAQLPYGNGHAKADLYEGGIHVPLIISGPDLTVSEGSSTNALVHCVDLFSTILQLAGINPSTATSAVDAIDSNSLIPIFSGSGSSSRTVVAEKFGDTVGSGRALLSADYPEFKLIINGDPLSSSDSPSYEFYNILQDSNEQSPLNTSALSSIETIAYDFFIAMDASLGGGYSDPADGSSSSEIVYLELIDNNTDSVPPLVRAGGSNAGNPVHPLAVTIGGQEASFDTSTLNSGSSASRVDSSGSPDQYFVKVTFDPTAAGLSSGDYSMVVTFRGANNSTRTFNATNSYTVP
;
A
#
# COMPACT_ATOMS: atom_id res chain seq x y z
N MET A 1 31.26 -12.17 -20.10
CA MET A 1 32.58 -11.50 -20.02
C MET A 1 33.29 -12.00 -18.76
N PRO A 2 34.61 -12.31 -18.75
CA PRO A 2 35.23 -13.03 -17.64
C PRO A 2 35.95 -12.13 -16.61
N HIS A 3 35.83 -12.57 -15.34
CA HIS A 3 36.70 -12.37 -14.17
C HIS A 3 36.98 -10.97 -13.60
N LEU A 4 36.61 -10.80 -12.32
CA LEU A 4 37.58 -10.49 -11.26
C LEU A 4 37.16 -11.12 -9.92
N LYS A 5 38.05 -11.98 -9.42
CA LYS A 5 37.99 -12.64 -8.11
C LYS A 5 38.39 -11.67 -6.99
N SER A 6 37.83 -11.94 -5.82
CA SER A 6 38.14 -11.39 -4.50
C SER A 6 39.61 -11.41 -4.08
N THR A 7 39.93 -10.48 -3.19
CA THR A 7 41.05 -10.46 -2.22
C THR A 7 40.50 -9.69 -1.01
N TYR A 8 40.32 -10.19 0.22
CA TYR A 8 41.25 -10.75 1.23
C TYR A 8 40.46 -10.97 2.58
N PRO A 9 41.01 -11.52 3.70
CA PRO A 9 40.62 -12.84 4.22
C PRO A 9 40.21 -12.95 5.73
N LEU A 10 39.64 -14.12 6.08
CA LEU A 10 39.79 -14.97 7.30
C LEU A 10 39.84 -14.44 8.75
N LEU A 11 39.09 -15.19 9.59
CA LEU A 11 39.28 -15.61 11.01
C LEU A 11 38.68 -14.73 12.12
N VAL A 12 37.65 -15.24 12.80
CA VAL A 12 37.78 -15.92 14.10
C VAL A 12 36.67 -16.98 14.23
N SER A 13 37.06 -18.26 14.34
CA SER A 13 36.21 -19.33 14.89
C SER A 13 36.32 -19.30 16.43
N ALA A 14 35.19 -19.30 17.12
CA ALA A 14 35.12 -19.68 18.53
C ALA A 14 33.97 -20.67 18.73
N LEU A 15 34.34 -21.89 19.13
CA LEU A 15 33.44 -22.93 19.60
C LEU A 15 32.58 -22.41 20.76
N PHE A 16 31.25 -22.57 20.66
CA PHE A 16 30.38 -22.72 21.81
C PHE A 16 29.56 -24.00 21.65
N PHE A 17 29.91 -25.01 22.46
CA PHE A 17 29.01 -26.11 22.78
C PHE A 17 27.94 -25.56 23.73
N ALA A 18 26.74 -25.32 23.24
CA ALA A 18 25.54 -25.17 24.05
C ALA A 18 24.37 -25.74 23.26
N THR A 19 23.73 -26.76 23.83
CA THR A 19 22.57 -27.46 23.31
C THR A 19 21.36 -26.52 23.27
N GLY A 20 21.23 -25.75 22.19
CA GLY A 20 20.01 -25.02 21.84
C GLY A 20 19.17 -25.87 20.91
N PHE A 21 17.89 -26.06 21.24
CA PHE A 21 16.91 -26.53 20.26
C PHE A 21 16.79 -25.43 19.19
N ILE A 22 17.48 -25.62 18.07
CA ILE A 22 17.25 -24.87 16.84
C ILE A 22 15.83 -25.28 16.41
N PHE A 23 14.86 -24.36 16.44
CA PHE A 23 13.64 -24.55 15.67
C PHE A 23 14.06 -24.53 14.20
N ALA A 24 14.25 -25.71 13.61
CA ALA A 24 14.50 -25.83 12.18
C ALA A 24 13.29 -25.25 11.42
N ALA A 25 13.56 -24.44 10.40
CA ALA A 25 12.51 -23.97 9.49
C ALA A 25 11.78 -25.18 8.90
N ASP A 26 10.45 -25.13 8.82
CA ASP A 26 9.65 -26.21 8.21
C ASP A 26 9.93 -26.27 6.71
N PRO A 27 10.67 -27.28 6.21
CA PRO A 27 11.10 -27.31 4.82
C PRO A 27 9.93 -27.35 3.84
N GLN A 28 8.78 -27.90 4.24
CA GLN A 28 7.59 -27.99 3.39
C GLN A 28 6.89 -26.65 3.17
N VAL A 29 7.15 -25.69 4.06
CA VAL A 29 6.66 -24.32 3.94
C VAL A 29 7.72 -23.41 3.30
N THR A 30 9.01 -23.64 3.57
CA THR A 30 10.07 -22.70 3.15
C THR A 30 10.79 -23.05 1.86
N SER A 31 10.56 -24.22 1.24
CA SER A 31 11.31 -24.65 0.05
C SER A 31 10.74 -24.16 -1.30
N TRP A 32 9.64 -23.40 -1.30
CA TRP A 32 8.99 -22.95 -2.53
C TRP A 32 9.81 -21.86 -3.23
N TYR A 33 9.88 -21.88 -4.57
CA TYR A 33 10.64 -20.89 -5.34
C TYR A 33 9.80 -19.61 -5.54
N THR A 34 10.25 -18.51 -4.92
CA THR A 34 9.45 -17.26 -4.82
C THR A 34 10.12 -16.04 -5.45
N ASP A 35 11.39 -16.12 -5.85
CA ASP A 35 12.20 -14.96 -6.24
C ASP A 35 11.56 -14.16 -7.40
N ASN A 36 11.04 -14.87 -8.41
CA ASN A 36 10.45 -14.28 -9.62
C ASN A 36 8.91 -14.19 -9.56
N SER A 37 8.32 -14.27 -8.37
CA SER A 37 6.86 -14.30 -8.20
C SER A 37 6.14 -13.05 -8.71
N GLY A 38 6.84 -11.91 -8.81
CA GLY A 38 6.31 -10.65 -9.37
C GLY A 38 6.46 -10.54 -10.90
N GLN A 39 6.89 -11.61 -11.58
CA GLN A 39 7.17 -11.61 -13.02
C GLN A 39 6.05 -12.27 -13.83
N TYR A 40 5.73 -11.74 -15.00
CA TYR A 40 4.79 -12.38 -15.92
C TYR A 40 5.36 -13.67 -16.53
N ALA A 41 4.50 -14.67 -16.69
CA ALA A 41 4.79 -15.87 -17.46
C ALA A 41 5.03 -15.52 -18.93
N ARG A 42 6.00 -16.17 -19.56
CA ARG A 42 6.39 -15.91 -20.96
C ARG A 42 6.63 -17.18 -21.74
N ILE A 43 6.33 -17.13 -23.03
CA ILE A 43 6.64 -18.20 -23.97
C ILE A 43 7.42 -17.70 -25.18
N TYR A 44 8.21 -18.59 -25.78
CA TYR A 44 8.55 -18.50 -27.20
C TYR A 44 7.51 -19.28 -28.01
N GLU A 45 6.81 -18.60 -28.93
CA GLU A 45 5.82 -19.27 -29.79
C GLU A 45 6.49 -20.15 -30.86
N THR A 46 7.66 -19.71 -31.35
CA THR A 46 8.43 -20.42 -32.38
C THR A 46 9.93 -20.38 -32.13
N ILE A 47 10.68 -21.24 -32.83
CA ILE A 47 12.15 -21.20 -32.84
C ILE A 47 12.71 -19.87 -33.38
N SER A 48 11.95 -19.18 -34.24
CA SER A 48 12.34 -17.85 -34.73
C SER A 48 12.29 -16.81 -33.62
N ASP A 49 11.26 -16.89 -32.76
CA ASP A 49 11.10 -16.01 -31.61
C ASP A 49 12.21 -16.27 -30.59
N GLN A 50 12.49 -17.54 -30.30
CA GLN A 50 13.61 -17.96 -29.45
C GLN A 50 14.95 -17.40 -29.95
N ASN A 51 15.30 -17.62 -31.23
CA ASN A 51 16.56 -17.13 -31.80
C ASN A 51 16.66 -15.60 -31.80
N SER A 52 15.53 -14.89 -31.75
CA SER A 52 15.47 -13.43 -31.72
C SER A 52 15.34 -12.86 -30.31
N GLY A 53 15.16 -13.71 -29.28
CA GLY A 53 14.85 -13.29 -27.92
C GLY A 53 13.47 -12.68 -27.72
N ASN A 54 12.52 -12.89 -28.65
CA ASN A 54 11.20 -12.26 -28.65
C ASN A 54 10.17 -13.11 -27.88
N ALA A 55 10.26 -13.14 -26.55
CA ALA A 55 9.24 -13.81 -25.74
C ALA A 55 7.97 -12.95 -25.60
N VAL A 56 6.81 -13.59 -25.46
CA VAL A 56 5.51 -12.92 -25.30
C VAL A 56 4.85 -13.28 -23.97
N THR A 57 4.09 -12.33 -23.40
CA THR A 57 3.31 -12.50 -22.15
C THR A 57 1.83 -12.81 -22.38
N THR A 58 1.38 -12.75 -23.63
CA THR A 58 0.04 -13.16 -24.07
C THR A 58 0.15 -14.02 -25.32
N TRP A 59 -0.74 -15.01 -25.45
CA TRP A 59 -0.68 -15.98 -26.55
C TRP A 59 -2.00 -16.71 -26.73
N THR A 60 -2.19 -17.34 -27.90
CA THR A 60 -3.38 -18.16 -28.16
C THR A 60 -3.09 -19.30 -29.13
N ARG A 61 -3.34 -20.54 -28.68
CA ARG A 61 -3.24 -21.74 -29.53
C ARG A 61 -4.01 -22.92 -28.94
N GLY A 62 -4.91 -23.49 -29.74
CA GLY A 62 -5.68 -24.66 -29.36
C GLY A 62 -6.53 -24.40 -28.12
N GLN A 63 -6.35 -25.22 -27.08
CA GLN A 63 -7.05 -25.08 -25.79
C GLN A 63 -6.36 -24.15 -24.78
N GLY A 64 -5.19 -23.58 -25.12
CA GLY A 64 -4.49 -22.61 -24.28
C GLY A 64 -4.59 -21.20 -24.86
N THR A 65 -5.28 -20.32 -24.14
CA THR A 65 -5.38 -18.90 -24.46
C THR A 65 -5.09 -18.10 -23.20
N GLN A 66 -4.09 -17.22 -23.28
CA GLN A 66 -3.73 -16.26 -22.24
C GLN A 66 -3.91 -14.85 -22.83
N SER A 67 -5.11 -14.29 -22.67
CA SER A 67 -5.51 -13.01 -23.30
C SER A 67 -4.94 -11.78 -22.60
N SER A 68 -4.66 -11.90 -21.30
CA SER A 68 -3.98 -10.90 -20.48
C SER A 68 -2.74 -11.53 -19.84
N PRO A 69 -1.66 -10.77 -19.57
CA PRO A 69 -0.52 -11.29 -18.83
C PRO A 69 -0.93 -11.95 -17.51
N THR A 70 -0.18 -12.92 -17.01
CA THR A 70 -0.42 -13.54 -15.70
C THR A 70 0.93 -13.82 -15.04
N TYR A 71 0.98 -13.81 -13.71
CA TYR A 71 2.23 -14.04 -12.99
C TYR A 71 2.65 -15.52 -13.03
N ALA A 72 3.94 -15.74 -13.16
CA ALA A 72 4.50 -17.08 -13.19
C ALA A 72 4.65 -17.67 -11.79
N GLY A 73 4.63 -18.99 -11.73
CA GLY A 73 5.01 -19.77 -10.58
C GLY A 73 4.00 -19.77 -9.44
N ILE A 74 4.50 -19.77 -8.22
CA ILE A 74 3.70 -19.76 -6.99
C ILE A 74 3.46 -18.33 -6.55
N HIS A 75 2.21 -18.05 -6.21
CA HIS A 75 1.78 -16.74 -5.73
C HIS A 75 1.16 -16.78 -4.33
N GLU A 76 0.96 -17.96 -3.75
CA GLU A 76 0.62 -18.09 -2.33
C GLU A 76 1.18 -19.40 -1.76
N VAL A 77 1.75 -19.34 -0.55
CA VAL A 77 1.99 -20.51 0.31
C VAL A 77 1.34 -20.25 1.66
N SER A 78 0.46 -21.13 2.10
CA SER A 78 -0.20 -21.04 3.40
C SER A 78 -0.21 -22.41 4.10
N TYR A 79 -0.37 -22.45 5.41
CA TYR A 79 -0.32 -23.70 6.17
C TYR A 79 -1.20 -23.72 7.41
N SER A 80 -1.64 -24.91 7.80
CA SER A 80 -2.27 -25.21 9.08
C SER A 80 -1.41 -26.22 9.86
N ASN A 81 -1.91 -26.76 10.96
CA ASN A 81 -1.20 -27.84 11.67
C ASN A 81 -1.05 -29.11 10.82
N ASP A 82 -2.00 -29.37 9.91
CA ASP A 82 -2.10 -30.63 9.18
C ASP A 82 -1.72 -30.50 7.70
N TRP A 83 -1.81 -29.29 7.12
CA TRP A 83 -1.70 -29.09 5.69
C TRP A 83 -0.77 -27.93 5.31
N VAL A 84 -0.07 -28.08 4.19
CA VAL A 84 0.51 -26.96 3.42
C VAL A 84 -0.32 -26.77 2.16
N TYR A 85 -0.63 -25.54 1.84
CA TYR A 85 -1.41 -25.10 0.68
C TYR A 85 -0.52 -24.28 -0.25
N ILE A 86 -0.72 -24.45 -1.55
CA ILE A 86 -0.14 -23.57 -2.57
C ILE A 86 -1.22 -23.06 -3.50
N ARG A 87 -1.06 -21.80 -3.94
CA ARG A 87 -1.72 -21.30 -5.15
C ARG A 87 -0.71 -21.03 -6.24
N THR A 88 -1.04 -21.47 -7.45
CA THR A 88 -0.15 -21.32 -8.61
C THR A 88 -0.93 -21.24 -9.92
N THR A 89 -0.38 -20.49 -10.87
CA THR A 89 -0.89 -20.46 -12.25
C THR A 89 -0.55 -21.73 -13.03
N ASN A 90 0.33 -22.59 -12.49
CA ASN A 90 0.89 -23.76 -13.14
C ASN A 90 1.68 -23.39 -14.42
N LEU A 91 2.37 -22.25 -14.39
CA LEU A 91 3.25 -21.75 -15.45
C LEU A 91 4.63 -21.48 -14.84
N ALA A 92 5.70 -21.88 -15.51
CA ALA A 92 7.06 -21.66 -14.99
C ALA A 92 7.51 -20.19 -15.16
N SER A 93 8.45 -19.77 -14.31
CA SER A 93 9.05 -18.43 -14.34
C SER A 93 10.20 -18.28 -15.35
N TYR A 94 10.80 -19.39 -15.81
CA TYR A 94 11.66 -19.36 -16.99
C TYR A 94 10.81 -19.24 -18.28
N ILE A 95 11.44 -18.83 -19.38
CA ILE A 95 10.73 -18.68 -20.66
C ILE A 95 10.39 -20.07 -21.22
N MET A 96 9.10 -20.38 -21.26
CA MET A 96 8.61 -21.69 -21.70
C MET A 96 8.59 -21.82 -23.23
N GLY A 97 8.51 -23.06 -23.72
CA GLY A 97 8.45 -23.33 -25.15
C GLY A 97 9.76 -23.05 -25.90
N PRO A 98 9.74 -23.09 -27.23
CA PRO A 98 8.62 -23.46 -28.10
C PRO A 98 8.41 -24.99 -28.17
N TRP A 99 7.18 -25.43 -28.45
CA TRP A 99 6.81 -26.86 -28.53
C TRP A 99 6.47 -27.32 -29.95
N TYR A 100 6.91 -28.53 -30.31
CA TYR A 100 6.74 -29.10 -31.66
C TYR A 100 6.30 -30.58 -31.60
N LEU A 101 5.71 -31.11 -32.67
CA LEU A 101 5.30 -32.50 -32.81
C LEU A 101 6.38 -33.39 -33.45
N ASN A 102 7.49 -32.82 -33.91
CA ASN A 102 8.53 -33.53 -34.64
C ASN A 102 9.93 -32.94 -34.40
N ALA A 103 10.95 -33.79 -34.50
CA ALA A 103 12.33 -33.45 -34.16
C ALA A 103 12.93 -32.35 -35.05
N ASP A 104 12.50 -32.25 -36.31
CA ASP A 104 12.92 -31.18 -37.23
C ASP A 104 12.32 -29.81 -36.86
N LYS A 105 11.44 -29.75 -35.84
CA LYS A 105 10.75 -28.54 -35.37
C LYS A 105 10.02 -27.79 -36.50
N THR A 106 9.30 -28.53 -37.35
CA THR A 106 8.54 -27.96 -38.48
C THR A 106 7.02 -27.98 -38.26
N ASN A 107 6.52 -28.79 -37.32
CA ASN A 107 5.11 -28.88 -36.97
C ASN A 107 4.89 -28.46 -35.51
N LEU A 108 4.30 -27.30 -35.29
CA LEU A 108 4.06 -26.77 -33.94
C LEU A 108 3.05 -27.62 -33.16
N PHE A 109 3.24 -27.71 -31.85
CA PHE A 109 2.32 -28.41 -30.96
C PHE A 109 0.91 -27.77 -31.02
N PRO A 110 -0.19 -28.54 -30.94
CA PRO A 110 -1.54 -28.02 -31.21
C PRO A 110 -2.10 -27.09 -30.12
N ASN A 111 -1.58 -27.14 -28.90
CA ASN A 111 -2.03 -26.32 -27.77
C ASN A 111 -0.85 -25.54 -27.18
N TYR A 112 -1.11 -24.41 -26.54
CA TYR A 112 -0.19 -23.76 -25.61
C TYR A 112 -0.65 -23.95 -24.17
N PRO A 113 0.20 -23.73 -23.15
CA PRO A 113 -0.24 -23.70 -21.77
C PRO A 113 -1.08 -22.44 -21.48
N ALA A 114 -1.82 -22.41 -20.38
CA ALA A 114 -2.52 -21.21 -19.89
C ALA A 114 -2.73 -21.31 -18.37
N ASN A 115 -3.02 -20.18 -17.71
CA ASN A 115 -3.28 -20.13 -16.28
C ASN A 115 -4.33 -21.19 -15.85
N ARG A 116 -3.98 -22.01 -14.87
CA ARG A 116 -4.83 -23.08 -14.33
C ARG A 116 -5.51 -22.73 -13.01
N ALA A 117 -5.10 -21.64 -12.35
CA ALA A 117 -5.64 -21.20 -11.06
C ALA A 117 -5.71 -22.34 -10.03
N VAL A 118 -4.61 -23.07 -9.86
CA VAL A 118 -4.55 -24.27 -9.01
C VAL A 118 -4.46 -23.85 -7.54
N LEU A 119 -5.30 -24.45 -6.71
CA LEU A 119 -5.15 -24.50 -5.25
C LEU A 119 -4.97 -25.96 -4.83
N TYR A 120 -3.81 -26.29 -4.28
CA TYR A 120 -3.44 -27.66 -3.91
C TYR A 120 -3.00 -27.74 -2.46
N ARG A 121 -3.25 -28.88 -1.79
CA ARG A 121 -2.78 -29.14 -0.43
C ARG A 121 -1.93 -30.40 -0.30
N PHE A 122 -0.96 -30.36 0.60
CA PHE A 122 -0.06 -31.46 0.97
C PHE A 122 -0.17 -31.77 2.46
N PRO A 123 -0.11 -33.06 2.87
CA PRO A 123 -0.09 -33.40 4.30
C PRO A 123 1.26 -33.01 4.93
N ARG A 124 1.24 -32.37 6.11
CA ARG A 124 2.44 -31.96 6.86
C ARG A 124 3.16 -33.08 7.60
N SER A 125 2.43 -34.15 7.91
CA SER A 125 2.96 -35.32 8.61
C SER A 125 2.86 -36.55 7.70
N PRO A 126 3.72 -36.67 6.67
CA PRO A 126 3.72 -37.83 5.79
C PRO A 126 4.06 -39.09 6.59
N SER A 127 3.30 -40.16 6.34
CA SER A 127 3.52 -41.45 6.99
C SER A 127 3.65 -42.57 5.96
N PRO A 128 4.51 -43.58 6.19
CA PRO A 128 4.65 -44.69 5.25
C PRO A 128 3.34 -45.47 5.16
N ALA A 129 2.83 -45.66 3.94
CA ALA A 129 1.60 -46.43 3.74
C ALA A 129 1.83 -47.92 4.03
N ILE A 130 0.91 -48.55 4.75
CA ILE A 130 0.89 -50.01 4.97
C ILE A 130 0.63 -50.74 3.64
N ASN A 131 -0.31 -50.21 2.84
CA ASN A 131 -0.60 -50.69 1.49
C ASN A 131 -0.26 -49.57 0.51
N LYS A 132 0.69 -49.81 -0.40
CA LYS A 132 1.12 -48.79 -1.35
C LYS A 132 0.04 -48.54 -2.42
N THR A 133 -0.20 -47.28 -2.75
CA THR A 133 -1.17 -46.86 -3.75
C THR A 133 -0.47 -46.57 -5.08
N LEU A 134 -1.03 -47.05 -6.20
CA LEU A 134 -0.49 -46.75 -7.54
C LEU A 134 -0.68 -45.28 -7.90
N THR A 135 0.26 -44.72 -8.64
CA THR A 135 0.09 -43.38 -9.21
C THR A 135 -1.01 -43.39 -10.29
N GLY A 136 -1.79 -42.30 -10.31
CA GLY A 136 -2.84 -42.04 -11.29
C GLY A 136 -2.32 -41.31 -12.53
N LEU A 137 -3.23 -41.01 -13.46
CA LEU A 137 -2.98 -40.02 -14.51
C LEU A 137 -3.24 -38.61 -13.92
N GLY A 138 -2.46 -37.61 -14.34
CA GLY A 138 -2.53 -36.24 -13.82
C GLY A 138 -1.44 -35.93 -12.79
N ALA A 139 -1.67 -34.87 -12.00
CA ALA A 139 -0.70 -34.40 -11.02
C ALA A 139 -0.53 -35.41 -9.87
N ILE A 140 0.71 -35.85 -9.68
CA ILE A 140 1.15 -36.70 -8.57
C ILE A 140 1.89 -35.91 -7.48
N GLY A 141 1.97 -34.59 -7.65
CA GLY A 141 2.65 -33.63 -6.80
C GLY A 141 2.87 -32.33 -7.57
N TYR A 142 3.58 -31.39 -6.94
CA TYR A 142 4.02 -30.15 -7.59
C TYR A 142 5.49 -29.93 -7.32
N PHE A 143 6.19 -29.42 -8.33
CA PHE A 143 7.52 -28.89 -8.16
C PHE A 143 7.46 -27.52 -7.47
N VAL A 144 8.58 -27.07 -6.90
CA VAL A 144 8.62 -25.87 -6.08
C VAL A 144 8.41 -24.57 -6.86
N ASP A 145 8.44 -24.62 -8.20
CA ASP A 145 7.99 -23.54 -9.09
C ASP A 145 6.47 -23.52 -9.33
N GLY A 146 5.71 -24.43 -8.72
CA GLY A 146 4.25 -24.50 -8.89
C GLY A 146 3.80 -25.23 -10.15
N VAL A 147 4.70 -25.85 -10.92
CA VAL A 147 4.33 -26.67 -12.07
C VAL A 147 4.01 -28.10 -11.63
N ALA A 148 2.94 -28.65 -12.21
CA ALA A 148 2.49 -30.01 -11.91
C ALA A 148 3.54 -31.07 -12.25
N MET A 149 3.71 -32.02 -11.33
CA MET A 149 4.50 -33.23 -11.53
C MET A 149 3.59 -34.35 -12.02
N PHE A 150 3.89 -34.92 -13.18
CA PHE A 150 3.17 -36.09 -13.72
C PHE A 150 4.03 -37.34 -13.58
N ASP A 151 3.38 -38.51 -13.53
CA ASP A 151 4.11 -39.78 -13.47
C ASP A 151 4.78 -40.13 -14.82
N ASN A 152 5.51 -41.23 -14.85
CA ASN A 152 6.28 -41.66 -16.03
C ASN A 152 5.45 -42.13 -17.26
N ARG A 153 4.13 -41.93 -17.31
CA ARG A 153 3.25 -42.39 -18.40
C ARG A 153 2.60 -41.23 -19.15
N ASP A 154 2.41 -41.41 -20.46
CA ASP A 154 1.70 -40.48 -21.35
C ASP A 154 0.19 -40.80 -21.52
N ALA A 155 -0.34 -41.69 -20.66
CA ALA A 155 -1.70 -42.27 -20.71
C ALA A 155 -2.01 -43.23 -21.89
N PHE A 156 -1.05 -43.55 -22.75
CA PHE A 156 -1.27 -44.45 -23.89
C PHE A 156 -0.77 -45.86 -23.55
N SER A 157 -1.38 -46.85 -24.19
CA SER A 157 -0.92 -48.24 -24.14
C SER A 157 -1.13 -48.96 -25.46
N TYR A 158 -0.37 -50.03 -25.66
CA TYR A 158 -0.48 -50.85 -26.87
C TYR A 158 -1.85 -51.54 -26.96
N SER A 159 -2.42 -51.60 -28.17
CA SER A 159 -3.59 -52.41 -28.47
C SER A 159 -3.22 -53.57 -29.40
N ASN A 160 -3.23 -54.79 -28.88
CA ASN A 160 -2.98 -56.01 -29.66
C ASN A 160 -3.95 -56.15 -30.82
N SER A 161 -5.23 -55.90 -30.55
CA SER A 161 -6.30 -56.04 -31.54
C SER A 161 -6.14 -55.13 -32.75
N ASN A 162 -5.41 -54.01 -32.61
CA ASN A 162 -5.16 -53.03 -33.66
C ASN A 162 -3.66 -52.91 -34.04
N ALA A 163 -2.81 -53.75 -33.46
CA ALA A 163 -1.35 -53.75 -33.63
C ALA A 163 -0.68 -52.36 -33.54
N SER A 164 -1.19 -51.49 -32.67
CA SER A 164 -0.73 -50.10 -32.57
C SER A 164 -0.92 -49.49 -31.19
N ASP A 165 -0.11 -48.49 -30.86
CA ASP A 165 -0.34 -47.64 -29.70
C ASP A 165 -1.66 -46.89 -29.83
N ALA A 166 -2.50 -47.00 -28.81
CA ALA A 166 -3.82 -46.41 -28.77
C ALA A 166 -3.86 -45.24 -27.80
N ARG A 167 -4.58 -44.17 -28.20
CA ARG A 167 -4.86 -43.03 -27.34
C ARG A 167 -6.14 -43.29 -26.54
N PRO A 168 -6.32 -42.66 -25.37
CA PRO A 168 -7.64 -42.59 -24.71
C PRO A 168 -8.75 -41.93 -25.57
N ASN A 169 -8.41 -41.32 -26.70
CA ASN A 169 -9.30 -40.60 -27.61
C ASN A 169 -9.21 -41.02 -29.08
N THR A 170 -8.60 -42.18 -29.39
CA THR A 170 -8.68 -42.79 -30.73
C THR A 170 -9.99 -43.56 -30.91
N ASN A 171 -10.24 -44.07 -32.13
CA ASN A 171 -11.38 -44.96 -32.41
C ASN A 171 -11.35 -46.28 -31.59
N PHE A 172 -10.26 -46.56 -30.86
CA PHE A 172 -10.05 -47.75 -30.03
C PHE A 172 -9.16 -47.41 -28.84
N ASN A 173 -9.23 -48.25 -27.79
CA ASN A 173 -8.48 -48.13 -26.54
C ASN A 173 -7.29 -49.08 -26.51
N GLY A 174 -6.26 -48.73 -25.74
CA GLY A 174 -5.13 -49.61 -25.46
C GLY A 174 -5.50 -50.67 -24.42
N ASP A 175 -4.70 -51.74 -24.36
CA ASP A 175 -4.99 -52.90 -23.51
C ASP A 175 -4.59 -52.67 -22.04
N GLY A 176 -3.85 -51.59 -21.74
CA GLY A 176 -3.39 -51.23 -20.38
C GLY A 176 -2.23 -52.04 -19.83
N ILE A 177 -1.67 -52.97 -20.63
CA ILE A 177 -0.59 -53.89 -20.21
C ILE A 177 0.79 -53.31 -20.51
N TRP A 178 0.98 -52.83 -21.75
CA TRP A 178 2.22 -52.18 -22.20
C TRP A 178 1.97 -50.68 -22.28
N ASN A 179 2.34 -49.96 -21.22
CA ASN A 179 2.06 -48.54 -21.03
C ASN A 179 3.25 -47.72 -21.53
N ARG A 180 3.01 -46.73 -22.39
CA ARG A 180 4.09 -45.96 -23.02
C ARG A 180 4.81 -45.12 -21.96
N ASP A 181 6.13 -45.11 -22.06
CA ASP A 181 7.02 -44.28 -21.25
C ASP A 181 6.98 -42.84 -21.78
N ALA A 182 6.55 -41.88 -20.96
CA ALA A 182 6.31 -40.51 -21.42
C ALA A 182 7.56 -39.85 -22.00
N TYR A 183 8.72 -39.96 -21.34
CA TYR A 183 9.93 -39.29 -21.80
C TYR A 183 10.41 -39.86 -23.15
N VAL A 184 10.46 -41.19 -23.29
CA VAL A 184 10.90 -41.83 -24.54
C VAL A 184 9.97 -41.49 -25.70
N ASN A 185 8.69 -41.32 -25.42
CA ASN A 185 7.64 -41.19 -26.43
C ASN A 185 7.23 -39.76 -26.77
N GLU A 186 7.45 -38.82 -25.86
CA GLU A 186 6.95 -37.45 -25.96
C GLU A 186 8.04 -36.40 -25.84
N SER A 187 9.30 -36.76 -25.55
CA SER A 187 10.40 -35.79 -25.42
C SER A 187 10.56 -34.85 -26.62
N VAL A 188 10.19 -35.29 -27.83
CA VAL A 188 10.15 -34.43 -29.03
C VAL A 188 9.22 -33.21 -28.90
N THR A 189 8.24 -33.32 -28.00
CA THR A 189 7.23 -32.32 -27.70
C THR A 189 7.53 -31.48 -26.48
N PHE A 190 8.60 -31.78 -25.75
CA PHE A 190 9.00 -31.01 -24.58
C PHE A 190 9.76 -29.75 -25.00
N ASP A 191 9.68 -28.70 -24.17
CA ASP A 191 10.54 -27.54 -24.30
C ASP A 191 11.91 -27.77 -23.63
N ALA A 192 12.72 -26.72 -23.56
CA ALA A 192 14.04 -26.76 -22.96
C ALA A 192 14.02 -27.14 -21.47
N GLY A 193 12.91 -26.90 -20.76
CA GLY A 193 12.72 -27.27 -19.36
C GLY A 193 12.26 -28.73 -19.17
N ASN A 194 12.13 -29.51 -20.25
CA ASN A 194 11.51 -30.85 -20.25
C ASN A 194 10.02 -30.88 -19.86
N ALA A 195 9.29 -29.79 -20.12
CA ALA A 195 7.84 -29.75 -19.92
C ALA A 195 7.07 -29.52 -21.21
N HIS A 196 5.80 -29.94 -21.19
CA HIS A 196 4.84 -29.71 -22.25
C HIS A 196 3.42 -29.63 -21.68
N GLN A 197 2.41 -29.63 -22.55
CA GLN A 197 1.03 -29.37 -22.17
C GLN A 197 0.06 -30.40 -22.71
N ALA A 198 -0.80 -30.90 -21.82
CA ALA A 198 -2.01 -31.64 -22.18
C ALA A 198 -3.20 -30.67 -22.12
N GLY A 199 -3.73 -30.27 -23.28
CA GLY A 199 -4.62 -29.12 -23.34
C GLY A 199 -3.86 -27.85 -22.93
N SER A 200 -4.32 -27.15 -21.89
CA SER A 200 -3.64 -26.00 -21.31
C SER A 200 -2.76 -26.33 -20.09
N ASN A 201 -2.72 -27.59 -19.64
CA ASN A 201 -2.03 -27.98 -18.41
C ASN A 201 -0.55 -28.27 -18.66
N TYR A 202 0.32 -27.33 -18.29
CA TYR A 202 1.78 -27.45 -18.36
C TYR A 202 2.32 -28.36 -17.25
N HIS A 203 3.19 -29.31 -17.57
CA HIS A 203 3.69 -30.29 -16.58
C HIS A 203 5.01 -30.93 -16.99
N TYR A 204 5.73 -31.46 -16.00
CA TYR A 204 6.92 -32.29 -16.22
C TYR A 204 6.61 -33.77 -15.99
N HIS A 205 7.08 -34.61 -16.90
CA HIS A 205 7.20 -36.07 -16.70
C HIS A 205 8.57 -36.48 -16.16
N ALA A 206 9.58 -35.62 -16.34
CA ALA A 206 10.98 -35.95 -16.15
C ALA A 206 11.71 -34.89 -15.32
N ASN A 207 13.05 -35.00 -15.24
CA ASN A 207 13.92 -33.99 -14.64
C ASN A 207 13.58 -32.58 -15.16
N PRO A 208 13.33 -31.57 -14.30
CA PRO A 208 13.07 -30.18 -14.69
C PRO A 208 14.36 -29.33 -14.62
N PRO A 209 15.25 -29.33 -15.64
CA PRO A 209 16.51 -28.61 -15.58
C PRO A 209 16.35 -27.09 -15.46
N GLY A 210 15.26 -26.52 -15.98
CA GLY A 210 14.95 -25.09 -15.82
C GLY A 210 14.75 -24.72 -14.36
N LEU A 211 13.94 -25.48 -13.63
CA LEU A 211 13.77 -25.31 -12.19
C LEU A 211 15.06 -25.54 -11.41
N ARG A 212 15.81 -26.60 -11.74
CA ARG A 212 17.08 -26.90 -11.09
C ARG A 212 18.08 -25.75 -11.24
N PHE A 213 18.16 -25.14 -12.42
CA PHE A 213 18.96 -23.93 -12.64
C PHE A 213 18.51 -22.77 -11.73
N LEU A 214 17.20 -22.52 -11.63
CA LEU A 214 16.66 -21.46 -10.77
C LEU A 214 16.98 -21.69 -9.28
N LEU A 215 17.02 -22.95 -8.83
CA LEU A 215 17.41 -23.33 -7.46
C LEU A 215 18.93 -23.41 -7.24
N GLY A 216 19.74 -23.10 -8.26
CA GLY A 216 21.20 -23.20 -8.18
C GLY A 216 21.72 -24.64 -8.15
N ASP A 217 20.92 -25.62 -8.54
CA ASP A 217 21.27 -27.05 -8.54
C ASP A 217 22.00 -27.43 -9.83
N HIS A 218 23.31 -27.66 -9.78
CA HIS A 218 24.19 -28.37 -10.73
C HIS A 218 23.83 -28.32 -12.24
N VAL A 219 23.27 -27.23 -12.72
CA VAL A 219 22.81 -27.04 -14.10
C VAL A 219 23.25 -25.66 -14.55
N ASP A 220 23.87 -25.58 -15.73
CA ASP A 220 24.19 -24.31 -16.39
C ASP A 220 23.10 -23.98 -17.43
N TYR A 221 22.83 -22.69 -17.63
CA TYR A 221 21.90 -22.19 -18.67
C TYR A 221 22.65 -21.36 -19.73
N ASP A 222 22.45 -21.70 -21.00
CA ASP A 222 22.88 -20.87 -22.13
C ASP A 222 21.68 -20.16 -22.75
N SER A 223 21.57 -18.85 -22.47
CA SER A 223 20.50 -17.99 -22.97
C SER A 223 20.49 -17.79 -24.47
N THR A 224 21.60 -18.06 -25.18
CA THR A 224 21.67 -17.90 -26.64
C THR A 224 20.98 -19.06 -27.35
N SER A 225 21.18 -20.26 -26.83
CA SER A 225 20.61 -21.50 -27.38
C SER A 225 19.32 -21.91 -26.67
N ASN A 226 18.95 -21.28 -25.55
CA ASN A 226 17.91 -21.68 -24.63
C ASN A 226 18.05 -23.16 -24.25
N THR A 227 19.23 -23.54 -23.74
CA THR A 227 19.52 -24.92 -23.35
C THR A 227 20.11 -24.99 -21.95
N TYR A 228 19.87 -26.13 -21.30
CA TYR A 228 20.37 -26.46 -19.98
C TYR A 228 21.33 -27.65 -20.06
N SER A 229 22.43 -27.60 -19.33
CA SER A 229 23.43 -28.66 -19.30
C SER A 229 23.90 -28.97 -17.89
N GLU A 230 24.08 -30.25 -17.58
CA GLU A 230 24.54 -30.71 -16.27
C GLU A 230 25.97 -30.22 -15.95
N ASN A 231 26.18 -29.67 -14.75
CA ASN A 231 27.46 -29.15 -14.27
C ASN A 231 27.72 -29.50 -12.80
N LEU A 232 28.68 -30.40 -12.58
CA LEU A 232 29.10 -30.89 -11.26
C LEU A 232 30.38 -30.24 -10.72
N SER A 233 30.66 -29.00 -11.09
CA SER A 233 31.90 -28.32 -10.68
C SER A 233 32.02 -28.09 -9.17
N ASP A 234 30.90 -27.98 -8.45
CA ASP A 234 30.84 -27.89 -6.98
C ASP A 234 29.84 -28.92 -6.42
N PRO A 235 30.31 -30.08 -5.91
CA PRO A 235 29.44 -31.19 -5.52
C PRO A 235 28.72 -30.90 -4.19
N SER A 236 27.47 -30.44 -4.27
CA SER A 236 26.59 -30.17 -3.14
C SER A 236 25.35 -31.07 -3.16
N HIS A 237 24.69 -31.28 -2.00
CA HIS A 237 23.43 -32.03 -1.99
C HIS A 237 22.39 -31.22 -2.78
N SER A 238 21.63 -31.86 -3.67
CA SER A 238 20.57 -31.15 -4.40
C SER A 238 19.54 -30.56 -3.43
N PRO A 239 18.90 -29.43 -3.74
CA PRO A 239 17.81 -28.88 -2.95
C PRO A 239 16.54 -29.73 -3.09
N ILE A 240 15.57 -29.49 -2.22
CA ILE A 240 14.18 -29.93 -2.44
C ILE A 240 13.67 -29.23 -3.69
N ILE A 241 13.22 -29.99 -4.68
CA ILE A 241 12.68 -29.45 -5.92
C ILE A 241 11.16 -29.61 -6.02
N GLY A 242 10.53 -30.34 -5.11
CA GLY A 242 9.09 -30.56 -5.13
C GLY A 242 8.57 -31.38 -3.97
N TRP A 243 7.24 -31.47 -3.92
CA TRP A 243 6.50 -32.24 -2.95
C TRP A 243 5.56 -33.21 -3.66
N VAL A 244 5.66 -34.48 -3.28
CA VAL A 244 4.80 -35.54 -3.82
C VAL A 244 3.47 -35.52 -3.08
N ARG A 245 2.40 -36.00 -3.71
CA ARG A 245 1.04 -36.07 -3.16
C ARG A 245 0.92 -36.77 -1.79
N ASP A 246 1.89 -37.62 -1.45
CA ASP A 246 1.97 -38.28 -0.14
C ASP A 246 2.71 -37.47 0.94
N GLY A 247 3.15 -36.26 0.62
CA GLY A 247 3.80 -35.30 1.52
C GLY A 247 5.31 -35.50 1.66
N TYR A 248 5.92 -36.49 1.00
CA TYR A 248 7.38 -36.66 1.04
C TYR A 248 8.09 -35.74 0.04
N PRO A 249 9.29 -35.23 0.38
CA PRO A 249 10.06 -34.37 -0.51
C PRO A 249 10.64 -35.15 -1.69
N ILE A 250 10.77 -34.48 -2.82
CA ILE A 250 11.63 -34.91 -3.93
C ILE A 250 12.81 -33.97 -4.09
N TYR A 251 13.99 -34.54 -4.24
CA TYR A 251 15.24 -33.82 -4.44
C TYR A 251 15.70 -33.93 -5.90
N GLY A 252 16.60 -33.02 -6.30
CA GLY A 252 17.40 -33.20 -7.51
C GLY A 252 18.27 -34.47 -7.46
N PRO A 253 19.09 -34.73 -8.48
CA PRO A 253 19.73 -36.04 -8.67
C PRO A 253 20.91 -36.34 -7.74
N TYR A 254 21.32 -35.39 -6.88
CA TYR A 254 22.50 -35.54 -6.02
C TYR A 254 22.13 -35.61 -4.54
N GLY A 255 22.72 -36.59 -3.85
CA GLY A 255 22.55 -36.77 -2.41
C GLY A 255 23.80 -37.33 -1.74
N TYR A 256 23.77 -37.48 -0.42
CA TYR A 256 24.91 -38.02 0.33
C TYR A 256 25.21 -39.48 -0.06
N GLY A 257 26.49 -39.82 -0.22
CA GLY A 257 26.93 -41.14 -0.64
C GLY A 257 26.57 -42.22 0.37
N ASP A 258 26.75 -41.94 1.65
CA ASP A 258 26.16 -42.73 2.74
C ASP A 258 24.87 -42.06 3.20
N ALA A 259 23.76 -42.80 3.06
CA ALA A 259 22.42 -42.33 3.40
C ALA A 259 22.29 -41.89 4.87
N ASN A 260 23.14 -42.38 5.79
CA ASN A 260 23.06 -42.07 7.22
C ASN A 260 24.12 -41.07 7.70
N ASP A 261 24.97 -40.56 6.79
CA ASP A 261 26.08 -39.67 7.11
C ASP A 261 26.12 -38.45 6.18
N ALA A 262 25.66 -37.31 6.71
CA ALA A 262 25.66 -36.01 6.02
C ALA A 262 27.08 -35.44 5.79
N SER A 263 28.11 -36.04 6.39
CA SER A 263 29.51 -35.69 6.12
C SER A 263 30.15 -36.53 5.01
N SER A 264 29.42 -37.51 4.46
CA SER A 264 29.88 -38.30 3.33
C SER A 264 29.92 -37.49 2.03
N SER A 265 30.67 -37.97 1.05
CA SER A 265 30.74 -37.33 -0.27
C SER A 265 29.37 -37.30 -0.94
N VAL A 266 29.03 -36.20 -1.60
CA VAL A 266 27.86 -36.12 -2.48
C VAL A 266 28.11 -36.96 -3.74
N GLN A 267 27.09 -37.68 -4.19
CA GLN A 267 27.11 -38.45 -5.45
C GLN A 267 25.77 -38.38 -6.17
N ARG A 268 25.77 -38.73 -7.47
CA ARG A 268 24.53 -38.91 -8.21
C ARG A 268 23.79 -40.16 -7.73
N MET A 269 22.49 -40.05 -7.50
CA MET A 269 21.65 -41.18 -7.11
C MET A 269 21.44 -42.14 -8.28
N ARG A 270 21.82 -43.41 -8.10
CA ARG A 270 21.66 -44.46 -9.10
C ARG A 270 20.27 -45.06 -9.02
N SER A 271 19.52 -44.97 -10.13
CA SER A 271 18.19 -45.57 -10.26
C SER A 271 18.20 -47.08 -9.94
N GLY A 272 17.15 -47.51 -9.24
CA GLY A 272 16.84 -48.92 -8.98
C GLY A 272 16.33 -49.67 -10.21
N TYR A 273 16.13 -49.00 -11.34
CA TYR A 273 15.61 -49.62 -12.57
C TYR A 273 16.69 -49.77 -13.64
N GLN A 274 16.50 -50.77 -14.51
CA GLN A 274 17.31 -50.96 -15.71
C GLN A 274 16.47 -51.54 -16.84
N LYS A 275 16.88 -51.32 -18.09
CA LYS A 275 16.24 -51.95 -19.25
C LYS A 275 16.41 -53.47 -19.20
N ARG A 276 15.41 -54.19 -19.71
CA ARG A 276 15.41 -55.65 -19.88
C ARG A 276 16.13 -56.05 -21.17
N ASP A 277 17.45 -55.86 -21.16
CA ASP A 277 18.35 -56.10 -22.30
C ASP A 277 19.19 -57.39 -22.16
N GLY A 278 19.00 -58.15 -21.07
CA GLY A 278 19.79 -59.34 -20.75
C GLY A 278 20.94 -59.10 -19.77
N SER A 279 21.28 -57.84 -19.49
CA SER A 279 22.28 -57.50 -18.46
C SER A 279 21.76 -57.81 -17.06
N ASN A 280 22.67 -58.11 -16.15
CA ASN A 280 22.41 -58.34 -14.72
C ASN A 280 21.28 -59.35 -14.42
N GLY A 281 21.08 -60.34 -15.31
CA GLY A 281 20.04 -61.37 -15.12
C GLY A 281 18.63 -60.92 -15.51
N SER A 282 18.45 -59.74 -16.10
CA SER A 282 17.17 -59.33 -16.69
C SER A 282 16.80 -60.21 -17.91
N THR A 283 15.50 -60.32 -18.21
CA THR A 283 15.06 -60.91 -19.49
C THR A 283 15.62 -60.09 -20.65
N ASN A 284 16.13 -60.71 -21.71
CA ASN A 284 16.53 -59.98 -22.92
C ASN A 284 15.35 -59.85 -23.89
N LEU A 285 14.66 -58.72 -23.86
CA LEU A 285 13.48 -58.49 -24.71
C LEU A 285 13.82 -58.37 -26.20
N ASN A 286 15.06 -58.01 -26.56
CA ASN A 286 15.50 -58.03 -27.96
C ASN A 286 15.54 -59.45 -28.55
N VAL A 287 15.61 -60.48 -27.71
CA VAL A 287 15.66 -61.89 -28.12
C VAL A 287 14.33 -62.59 -27.89
N THR A 288 13.67 -62.30 -26.76
CA THR A 288 12.47 -63.02 -26.31
C THR A 288 11.16 -62.36 -26.72
N GLY A 289 11.22 -61.11 -27.22
CA GLY A 289 10.03 -60.30 -27.45
C GLY A 289 9.35 -59.89 -26.15
N ARG A 290 8.26 -59.13 -26.27
CA ARG A 290 7.46 -58.64 -25.13
C ARG A 290 6.43 -59.67 -24.67
N THR A 291 6.93 -60.85 -24.31
CA THR A 291 6.14 -62.05 -23.96
C THR A 291 5.97 -62.27 -22.46
N SER A 292 6.65 -61.48 -21.62
CA SER A 292 6.59 -61.57 -20.17
C SER A 292 6.71 -60.21 -19.51
N LEU A 293 6.14 -60.06 -18.31
CA LEU A 293 6.24 -58.84 -17.48
C LEU A 293 7.33 -58.95 -16.40
N PRO A 294 7.98 -57.84 -16.02
CA PRO A 294 8.84 -57.80 -14.83
C PRO A 294 8.01 -57.93 -13.55
N ALA A 295 8.63 -58.37 -12.45
CA ALA A 295 7.92 -58.70 -11.21
C ALA A 295 7.17 -57.52 -10.59
N TRP A 296 7.72 -56.31 -10.65
CA TRP A 296 6.97 -55.12 -10.24
C TRP A 296 5.71 -54.90 -11.09
N ALA A 297 5.76 -55.10 -12.42
CA ALA A 297 4.59 -54.88 -13.29
C ALA A 297 3.52 -55.94 -13.08
N VAL A 298 3.91 -57.20 -12.87
CA VAL A 298 3.02 -58.31 -12.44
C VAL A 298 2.23 -57.88 -11.20
N THR A 299 2.91 -57.28 -10.22
CA THR A 299 2.29 -56.80 -8.98
C THR A 299 1.38 -55.60 -9.23
N ALA A 300 1.85 -54.60 -9.98
CA ALA A 300 1.11 -53.38 -10.28
C ALA A 300 -0.19 -53.66 -11.05
N GLN A 301 -0.14 -54.55 -12.02
CA GLN A 301 -1.25 -54.82 -12.94
C GLN A 301 -2.13 -55.98 -12.47
N SER A 302 -1.68 -56.77 -11.49
CA SER A 302 -2.34 -58.00 -11.05
C SER A 302 -2.53 -59.01 -12.21
N ILE A 303 -1.52 -59.13 -13.07
CA ILE A 303 -1.46 -60.04 -14.23
C ILE A 303 -0.27 -60.98 -14.05
N GLY A 304 -0.38 -62.24 -14.52
CA GLY A 304 0.70 -63.23 -14.44
C GLY A 304 1.96 -62.83 -15.22
N PRO A 305 3.14 -63.38 -14.89
CA PRO A 305 4.42 -63.03 -15.53
C PRO A 305 4.51 -63.48 -16.99
N ASP A 306 3.88 -64.62 -17.34
CA ASP A 306 3.81 -65.13 -18.70
C ASP A 306 2.53 -64.64 -19.37
N LEU A 307 2.66 -63.96 -20.50
CA LEU A 307 1.55 -63.33 -21.20
C LEU A 307 0.92 -64.27 -22.22
N ALA A 308 -0.41 -64.23 -22.37
CA ALA A 308 -1.07 -64.83 -23.52
C ALA A 308 -0.80 -63.98 -24.77
N THR A 309 -0.87 -64.56 -25.98
CA THR A 309 -0.62 -63.84 -27.24
C THR A 309 -1.44 -62.56 -27.41
N SER A 310 -2.64 -62.48 -26.83
CA SER A 310 -3.48 -61.27 -26.85
C SER A 310 -3.04 -60.17 -25.87
N GLN A 311 -1.99 -60.41 -25.09
CA GLN A 311 -1.44 -59.52 -24.06
C GLN A 311 0.03 -59.17 -24.35
N GLU A 312 0.66 -59.83 -25.33
CA GLU A 312 2.05 -59.59 -25.70
C GLU A 312 2.24 -58.19 -26.31
N GLY A 313 3.38 -57.57 -26.07
CA GLY A 313 3.70 -56.30 -26.70
C GLY A 313 4.28 -56.50 -28.11
N PRO A 314 4.44 -55.43 -28.90
CA PRO A 314 5.10 -55.53 -30.19
C PRO A 314 6.57 -55.94 -30.03
N ASP A 315 7.14 -56.56 -31.07
CA ASP A 315 8.56 -56.93 -31.09
C ASP A 315 9.47 -55.71 -30.92
N VAL A 316 10.56 -55.88 -30.16
CA VAL A 316 11.54 -54.82 -29.93
C VAL A 316 12.31 -54.52 -31.22
N GLY A 317 12.39 -53.25 -31.59
CA GLY A 317 13.15 -52.77 -32.76
C GLY A 317 12.39 -52.84 -34.09
N ILE A 318 11.12 -53.25 -34.10
CA ILE A 318 10.25 -53.15 -35.27
C ILE A 318 9.51 -51.79 -35.26
N GLY A 319 9.64 -51.02 -36.35
CA GLY A 319 9.04 -49.70 -36.44
C GLY A 319 9.60 -48.74 -35.38
N ASN A 320 8.72 -48.09 -34.62
CA ASN A 320 9.10 -47.16 -33.54
C ASN A 320 9.22 -47.84 -32.16
N TYR A 321 8.95 -49.14 -32.04
CA TYR A 321 8.87 -49.85 -30.75
C TYR A 321 10.25 -50.27 -30.23
N THR A 322 11.09 -49.30 -29.87
CA THR A 322 12.44 -49.55 -29.32
C THR A 322 12.41 -50.06 -27.88
N LEU A 323 13.54 -50.56 -27.36
CA LEU A 323 13.63 -50.99 -25.97
C LEU A 323 13.57 -49.79 -25.01
N GLY A 324 12.61 -49.80 -24.10
CA GLY A 324 12.27 -48.67 -23.22
C GLY A 324 11.07 -47.87 -23.72
N HIS A 325 10.46 -48.26 -24.86
CA HIS A 325 9.24 -47.63 -25.36
C HIS A 325 8.07 -47.77 -24.39
N TYR A 326 8.02 -48.88 -23.66
CA TYR A 326 7.04 -49.10 -22.59
C TYR A 326 7.74 -49.16 -21.24
N ILE A 327 7.07 -48.70 -20.20
CA ILE A 327 7.62 -48.73 -18.83
C ILE A 327 7.88 -50.18 -18.36
N GLU A 328 7.10 -51.16 -18.85
CA GLU A 328 7.28 -52.59 -18.55
C GLU A 328 8.54 -53.20 -19.22
N ASP A 329 9.23 -52.45 -20.08
CA ASP A 329 10.55 -52.82 -20.60
C ASP A 329 11.65 -52.66 -19.52
N TYR A 330 11.36 -52.02 -18.38
CA TYR A 330 12.31 -51.85 -17.29
C TYR A 330 12.08 -52.88 -16.17
N ALA A 331 13.15 -53.49 -15.67
CA ALA A 331 13.15 -54.33 -14.48
C ALA A 331 13.67 -53.55 -13.27
N TYR A 332 13.12 -53.82 -12.10
CA TYR A 332 13.68 -53.35 -10.85
C TYR A 332 14.87 -54.24 -10.46
N LYS A 333 16.03 -53.63 -10.21
CA LYS A 333 17.30 -54.30 -9.92
C LYS A 333 17.23 -55.19 -8.67
N GLY A 334 16.43 -54.81 -7.68
CA GLY A 334 16.21 -55.63 -6.48
C GLY A 334 15.54 -56.98 -6.79
N ASP A 335 14.64 -57.02 -7.78
CA ASP A 335 14.01 -58.27 -8.25
C ASP A 335 15.01 -59.18 -8.98
N LEU A 336 16.14 -58.62 -9.43
CA LEU A 336 17.24 -59.31 -10.11
C LEU A 336 18.35 -59.74 -9.13
N SER A 337 18.10 -59.67 -7.82
CA SER A 337 19.07 -59.99 -6.76
C SER A 337 20.30 -59.07 -6.71
N LEU A 338 20.22 -57.86 -7.26
CA LEU A 338 21.20 -56.80 -7.02
C LEU A 338 20.91 -56.11 -5.67
N ALA A 339 21.93 -55.58 -5.01
CA ALA A 339 21.85 -55.05 -3.66
C ALA A 339 21.62 -53.52 -3.62
N LEU A 340 20.54 -53.11 -2.96
CA LEU A 340 20.23 -51.71 -2.63
C LEU A 340 21.31 -51.14 -1.71
N GLY A 341 21.79 -49.93 -2.02
CA GLY A 341 22.89 -49.24 -1.33
C GLY A 341 24.29 -49.57 -1.87
N SER A 342 24.47 -50.64 -2.64
CA SER A 342 25.77 -50.97 -3.27
C SER A 342 25.73 -50.93 -4.80
N ASP A 343 24.77 -51.60 -5.43
CA ASP A 343 24.64 -51.67 -6.90
C ASP A 343 23.81 -50.51 -7.47
N PHE A 344 22.88 -50.00 -6.65
CA PHE A 344 22.00 -48.87 -6.93
C PHE A 344 21.56 -48.23 -5.61
N ASP A 345 21.05 -47.00 -5.63
CA ASP A 345 20.81 -46.22 -4.40
C ASP A 345 19.34 -46.07 -4.03
N LEU A 346 18.44 -46.18 -5.01
CA LEU A 346 17.02 -45.91 -4.84
C LEU A 346 16.16 -47.17 -4.89
N ASP A 347 15.15 -47.24 -4.05
CA ASP A 347 14.24 -48.37 -3.94
C ASP A 347 13.22 -48.42 -5.10
N LEU A 348 12.24 -49.34 -5.02
CA LEU A 348 11.21 -49.53 -6.04
C LEU A 348 10.33 -48.28 -6.25
N TYR A 349 10.28 -47.36 -5.29
CA TYR A 349 9.49 -46.14 -5.38
C TYR A 349 10.31 -44.95 -5.88
N ASN A 350 11.58 -45.18 -6.22
CA ASN A 350 12.57 -44.17 -6.62
C ASN A 350 12.97 -43.22 -5.48
N GLY A 351 13.02 -43.74 -4.25
CA GLY A 351 13.51 -42.98 -3.10
C GLY A 351 14.36 -43.83 -2.17
N ARG A 352 14.72 -43.24 -1.04
CA ARG A 352 15.40 -43.93 0.06
C ARG A 352 15.18 -43.18 1.37
N PHE A 353 15.36 -43.87 2.49
CA PHE A 353 15.51 -43.21 3.79
C PHE A 353 16.94 -42.69 3.91
N CYS A 354 17.12 -41.38 4.06
CA CYS A 354 18.43 -40.76 4.20
C CYS A 354 18.37 -39.47 4.99
N LYS A 355 19.52 -39.07 5.55
CA LYS A 355 19.75 -37.70 6.01
C LYS A 355 19.80 -36.78 4.81
N THR A 356 19.29 -35.57 4.98
CA THR A 356 19.39 -34.47 4.01
C THR A 356 19.76 -33.19 4.78
N PRO A 357 20.13 -32.10 4.10
CA PRO A 357 20.39 -30.82 4.78
C PRO A 357 19.20 -30.37 5.66
N GLU A 358 17.97 -30.58 5.20
CA GLU A 358 16.75 -30.16 5.87
C GLU A 358 16.25 -31.19 6.91
N TYR A 359 16.57 -32.47 6.71
CA TYR A 359 16.22 -33.58 7.61
C TYR A 359 17.48 -34.27 8.15
N PRO A 360 18.22 -33.63 9.08
CA PRO A 360 19.48 -34.17 9.61
C PRO A 360 19.30 -35.46 10.44
N GLU A 361 18.09 -35.69 10.96
CA GLU A 361 17.71 -36.94 11.64
C GLU A 361 17.27 -38.05 10.68
N GLY A 362 17.12 -37.73 9.39
CA GLY A 362 16.70 -38.64 8.34
C GLY A 362 15.21 -38.59 8.03
N ALA A 363 14.90 -38.65 6.75
CA ALA A 363 13.54 -38.78 6.22
C ALA A 363 13.55 -39.70 5.00
N TYR A 364 12.38 -40.22 4.63
CA TYR A 364 12.23 -40.81 3.31
C TYR A 364 12.15 -39.70 2.26
N ALA A 365 12.94 -39.81 1.19
CA ALA A 365 13.01 -38.81 0.14
C ALA A 365 13.05 -39.47 -1.23
N TYR A 366 12.30 -38.90 -2.18
CA TYR A 366 12.41 -39.25 -3.60
C TYR A 366 13.55 -38.46 -4.24
N PHE A 367 14.06 -38.97 -5.36
CA PHE A 367 15.14 -38.31 -6.09
C PHE A 367 14.87 -38.33 -7.59
N ILE A 368 15.19 -37.23 -8.26
CA ILE A 368 15.28 -37.23 -9.71
C ILE A 368 16.40 -38.17 -10.15
N THR A 369 16.18 -38.92 -11.23
CA THR A 369 17.22 -39.80 -11.79
C THR A 369 17.62 -39.36 -13.19
N ILE A 370 18.94 -39.14 -13.36
CA ILE A 370 19.57 -38.78 -14.63
C ILE A 370 20.81 -39.64 -14.92
N GLU A 371 21.22 -39.68 -16.18
CA GLU A 371 22.50 -40.19 -16.65
C GLU A 371 23.63 -39.16 -16.45
N ASP A 372 24.87 -39.53 -16.77
CA ASP A 372 26.06 -38.66 -16.61
C ASP A 372 25.97 -37.32 -17.36
N ASP A 373 25.20 -37.26 -18.44
CA ASP A 373 25.04 -36.07 -19.30
C ASP A 373 23.78 -35.25 -18.99
N GLY A 374 23.04 -35.59 -17.94
CA GLY A 374 21.77 -34.93 -17.59
C GLY A 374 20.54 -35.54 -18.25
N THR A 375 20.70 -36.52 -19.14
CA THR A 375 19.56 -37.23 -19.76
C THR A 375 18.71 -37.90 -18.68
N PRO A 376 17.39 -37.69 -18.65
CA PRO A 376 16.49 -38.39 -17.73
C PRO A 376 16.65 -39.91 -17.78
N ALA A 377 16.78 -40.53 -16.62
CA ALA A 377 16.84 -41.99 -16.44
C ALA A 377 15.56 -42.48 -15.75
N PHE A 378 14.97 -43.58 -16.23
CA PHE A 378 13.71 -44.11 -15.67
C PHE A 378 13.87 -44.47 -14.17
N PRO A 379 12.91 -44.15 -13.28
CA PRO A 379 11.56 -43.64 -13.55
C PRO A 379 11.42 -42.11 -13.48
N TYR A 380 12.53 -41.38 -13.57
CA TYR A 380 12.65 -39.92 -13.61
C TYR A 380 12.33 -39.19 -12.31
N ASN A 381 11.13 -39.36 -11.75
CA ASN A 381 10.69 -38.73 -10.50
C ASN A 381 10.36 -39.76 -9.42
N ILE A 382 9.25 -40.48 -9.54
CA ILE A 382 8.84 -41.56 -8.62
C ILE A 382 8.53 -42.84 -9.39
N GLY A 383 8.56 -43.97 -8.69
CA GLY A 383 8.13 -45.26 -9.21
C GLY A 383 6.60 -45.31 -9.46
N ARG A 384 6.07 -46.52 -9.69
CA ARG A 384 4.62 -46.71 -9.94
C ARG A 384 3.72 -46.56 -8.71
N TRP A 385 4.29 -46.46 -7.52
CA TRP A 385 3.56 -46.30 -6.28
C TRP A 385 4.10 -45.13 -5.46
N TYR A 386 3.18 -44.50 -4.72
CA TYR A 386 3.55 -43.66 -3.59
C TYR A 386 4.11 -44.52 -2.45
N TYR A 387 5.13 -44.00 -1.80
CA TYR A 387 5.69 -44.55 -0.57
C TYR A 387 4.77 -44.26 0.63
N GLY A 388 4.25 -43.04 0.74
CA GLY A 388 3.31 -42.63 1.79
C GLY A 388 1.84 -42.77 1.39
N ASP A 389 0.95 -42.34 2.28
CA ASP A 389 -0.48 -42.19 2.00
C ASP A 389 -0.72 -40.91 1.15
N PRO A 390 -1.19 -41.01 -0.10
CA PRO A 390 -1.31 -39.88 -1.04
C PRO A 390 -2.53 -38.99 -0.77
N ASN A 391 -2.58 -38.39 0.41
CA ASN A 391 -3.72 -37.59 0.89
C ASN A 391 -3.77 -36.18 0.31
N GLY A 392 -2.73 -35.72 -0.40
CA GLY A 392 -2.74 -34.45 -1.12
C GLY A 392 -3.80 -34.42 -2.23
N SER A 393 -4.32 -33.24 -2.52
CA SER A 393 -5.39 -33.07 -3.52
C SER A 393 -5.54 -31.61 -3.95
N ASP A 394 -6.06 -31.42 -5.18
CA ASP A 394 -6.69 -30.15 -5.57
C ASP A 394 -7.91 -29.88 -4.66
N ILE A 395 -8.14 -28.61 -4.34
CA ILE A 395 -9.31 -28.15 -3.57
C ILE A 395 -9.84 -26.84 -4.17
N ASP A 396 -11.13 -26.57 -3.98
CA ASP A 396 -11.75 -25.35 -4.50
C ASP A 396 -11.57 -24.13 -3.58
N ALA A 397 -11.44 -24.37 -2.27
CA ALA A 397 -11.25 -23.35 -1.25
C ALA A 397 -10.64 -23.93 0.04
N ILE A 398 -9.93 -23.09 0.80
CA ILE A 398 -9.45 -23.40 2.14
C ILE A 398 -10.61 -23.16 3.13
N ASN A 399 -11.05 -24.21 3.83
CA ASN A 399 -12.18 -24.15 4.78
C ASN A 399 -11.73 -24.23 6.25
N GLU A 400 -10.48 -23.87 6.51
CA GLU A 400 -9.88 -23.86 7.85
C GLU A 400 -9.00 -22.61 8.01
N THR A 401 -8.70 -22.25 9.26
CA THR A 401 -7.76 -21.17 9.55
C THR A 401 -6.35 -21.62 9.17
N VAL A 402 -5.70 -20.82 8.33
CA VAL A 402 -4.33 -21.02 7.88
C VAL A 402 -3.49 -19.78 8.16
N VAL A 403 -2.18 -19.98 8.29
CA VAL A 403 -1.19 -18.91 8.31
C VAL A 403 -0.65 -18.76 6.89
N LYS A 404 -0.75 -17.56 6.31
CA LYS A 404 -0.09 -17.24 5.04
C LYS A 404 1.42 -17.04 5.31
N TYR A 405 2.26 -17.83 4.65
CA TYR A 405 3.72 -17.74 4.74
C TYR A 405 4.29 -16.84 3.64
N PHE A 406 3.71 -16.90 2.45
CA PHE A 406 4.19 -16.17 1.29
C PHE A 406 3.03 -15.74 0.40
N GLU A 407 3.12 -14.51 -0.11
CA GLU A 407 2.25 -13.95 -1.14
C GLU A 407 3.12 -13.34 -2.26
N GLY A 408 2.74 -13.61 -3.51
CA GLY A 408 3.46 -13.25 -4.71
C GLY A 408 2.55 -12.62 -5.77
N GLY A 409 3.04 -12.49 -7.00
CA GLY A 409 2.32 -11.83 -8.09
C GLY A 409 1.97 -10.38 -7.73
N PRO A 410 0.69 -9.98 -7.79
CA PRO A 410 0.25 -8.61 -7.46
C PRO A 410 0.40 -8.27 -5.97
N GLU A 411 0.61 -9.26 -5.10
CA GLU A 411 0.73 -9.11 -3.64
C GLU A 411 2.17 -9.31 -3.15
N LYS A 412 3.15 -9.40 -4.08
CA LYS A 412 4.58 -9.56 -3.74
C LYS A 412 5.02 -8.40 -2.82
N GLN A 413 5.57 -8.76 -1.66
CA GLN A 413 6.16 -7.79 -0.76
C GLN A 413 7.40 -7.14 -1.40
N LEU A 414 7.42 -5.81 -1.48
CA LEU A 414 8.51 -5.05 -2.08
C LEU A 414 9.62 -4.83 -1.05
N GLN A 415 10.86 -5.09 -1.44
CA GLN A 415 12.06 -4.81 -0.63
C GLN A 415 13.07 -3.99 -1.44
N ALA A 416 13.71 -3.04 -0.77
CA ALA A 416 14.84 -2.32 -1.36
C ALA A 416 16.06 -3.25 -1.41
N GLU A 417 16.67 -3.40 -2.58
CA GLU A 417 17.78 -4.33 -2.80
C GLU A 417 19.13 -3.63 -2.66
N SER A 418 19.31 -2.49 -3.32
CA SER A 418 20.57 -1.75 -3.25
C SER A 418 20.41 -0.25 -3.49
N ILE A 419 21.31 0.52 -2.90
CA ILE A 419 21.48 1.96 -3.15
C ILE A 419 22.96 2.16 -3.46
N VAL A 420 23.28 2.45 -4.73
CA VAL A 420 24.65 2.53 -5.24
C VAL A 420 24.97 3.96 -5.67
N PRO A 421 25.76 4.72 -4.89
CA PRO A 421 26.29 6.01 -5.31
C PRO A 421 27.49 5.85 -6.26
N ASP A 422 27.50 6.58 -7.37
CA ASP A 422 28.69 6.83 -8.19
C ASP A 422 29.36 8.12 -7.73
N PHE A 423 30.43 7.99 -6.95
CA PHE A 423 31.18 9.12 -6.40
C PHE A 423 31.95 9.94 -7.46
N THR A 424 31.98 9.50 -8.72
CA THR A 424 32.63 10.21 -9.83
C THR A 424 31.65 11.15 -10.53
N SER A 425 30.42 10.67 -10.79
CA SER A 425 29.36 11.47 -11.43
C SER A 425 28.43 12.16 -10.45
N GLY A 426 28.35 11.71 -9.19
CA GLY A 426 27.35 12.13 -8.23
C GLY A 426 26.00 11.43 -8.40
N ASP A 427 25.89 10.43 -9.27
CA ASP A 427 24.62 9.73 -9.48
C ASP A 427 24.33 8.75 -8.33
N VAL A 428 23.05 8.49 -8.04
CA VAL A 428 22.63 7.42 -7.14
C VAL A 428 21.64 6.51 -7.86
N THR A 429 21.93 5.21 -7.88
CA THR A 429 21.02 4.19 -8.41
C THR A 429 20.38 3.43 -7.26
N VAL A 430 19.05 3.44 -7.21
CA VAL A 430 18.24 2.69 -6.24
C VAL A 430 17.61 1.52 -6.98
N THR A 431 17.75 0.30 -6.45
CA THR A 431 17.11 -0.91 -6.99
C THR A 431 16.22 -1.57 -5.94
N TRP A 432 15.09 -2.11 -6.37
CA TRP A 432 14.12 -2.77 -5.48
C TRP A 432 13.41 -3.93 -6.19
N ASP A 433 12.85 -4.84 -5.40
CA ASP A 433 11.85 -5.80 -5.87
C ASP A 433 10.64 -5.06 -6.40
N ALA A 434 10.19 -5.40 -7.60
CA ALA A 434 9.02 -4.83 -8.22
C ALA A 434 8.04 -5.93 -8.63
N ILE A 435 6.82 -5.49 -8.88
CA ILE A 435 5.78 -6.25 -9.59
C ILE A 435 5.77 -5.73 -11.03
N GLU A 436 5.99 -6.63 -11.98
CA GLU A 436 5.90 -6.31 -13.41
C GLU A 436 4.51 -5.78 -13.76
N GLY A 437 4.45 -4.69 -14.53
CA GLY A 437 3.22 -3.94 -14.78
C GLY A 437 2.87 -2.92 -13.69
N GLY A 438 3.58 -2.90 -12.57
CA GLY A 438 3.44 -1.89 -11.53
C GLY A 438 4.05 -0.55 -11.94
N SER A 439 3.38 0.54 -11.57
CA SER A 439 3.91 1.90 -11.66
C SER A 439 4.35 2.37 -10.28
N TYR A 440 5.56 2.91 -10.20
CA TYR A 440 6.20 3.33 -8.95
C TYR A 440 6.54 4.80 -9.00
N GLU A 441 6.29 5.46 -7.88
CA GLU A 441 6.72 6.82 -7.61
C GLU A 441 7.83 6.77 -6.56
N VAL A 442 8.92 7.50 -6.82
CA VAL A 442 10.05 7.59 -5.91
C VAL A 442 10.01 8.94 -5.21
N SER A 443 10.09 8.93 -3.89
CA SER A 443 10.36 10.12 -3.09
C SER A 443 11.72 10.01 -2.41
N TYR A 444 12.33 11.13 -2.10
CA TYR A 444 13.61 11.20 -1.43
C TYR A 444 13.62 12.26 -0.33
N SER A 445 14.46 12.04 0.69
CA SER A 445 14.61 12.91 1.85
C SER A 445 16.07 13.03 2.23
N SER A 446 16.48 14.14 2.83
CA SER A 446 17.80 14.28 3.46
C SER A 446 17.79 14.05 4.97
N ASP A 447 16.62 14.05 5.61
CA ASP A 447 16.45 14.08 7.07
C ASP A 447 15.36 13.13 7.61
N LEU A 448 14.75 12.31 6.75
CA LEU A 448 13.61 11.42 7.02
C LEU A 448 12.31 12.14 7.43
N THR A 449 12.34 13.45 7.61
CA THR A 449 11.21 14.26 8.06
C THR A 449 10.46 14.82 6.87
N TYR A 450 11.20 15.20 5.83
CA TYR A 450 10.65 15.87 4.66
C TYR A 450 10.98 15.10 3.36
N TRP A 451 9.95 14.70 2.63
CA TRP A 451 10.04 13.84 1.45
C TRP A 451 9.64 14.63 0.19
N LYS A 452 10.50 14.60 -0.82
CA LYS A 452 10.27 15.20 -2.14
C LYS A 452 10.00 14.13 -3.17
N LEU A 453 9.02 14.34 -4.03
CA LEU A 453 8.75 13.47 -5.17
C LEU A 453 9.82 13.66 -6.26
N SER A 454 10.26 12.56 -6.87
CA SER A 454 11.12 12.57 -8.06
C SER A 454 10.39 13.04 -9.31
N ASN A 455 9.04 12.96 -9.31
CA ASN A 455 8.15 13.18 -10.45
C ASN A 455 8.41 12.24 -11.64
N GLU A 456 9.20 11.18 -11.44
CA GLU A 456 9.38 10.10 -12.41
C GLU A 456 8.48 8.94 -12.01
N ILE A 457 7.56 8.58 -12.91
CA ILE A 457 6.79 7.35 -12.78
C ILE A 457 7.55 6.24 -13.49
N ILE A 458 7.93 5.23 -12.71
CA ILE A 458 8.73 4.11 -13.17
C ILE A 458 7.79 2.93 -13.36
N THR A 459 7.59 2.49 -14.61
CA THR A 459 6.85 1.27 -14.89
C THR A 459 7.82 0.09 -14.89
N ALA A 460 7.60 -0.86 -13.97
CA ALA A 460 8.41 -2.05 -13.88
C ALA A 460 8.08 -3.00 -15.03
N ASN A 461 9.12 -3.43 -15.75
CA ASN A 461 9.05 -4.41 -16.85
C ASN A 461 9.57 -5.80 -16.43
N SER A 462 9.84 -5.97 -15.13
CA SER A 462 10.34 -7.19 -14.50
C SER A 462 9.96 -7.20 -13.03
N ASP A 463 10.32 -8.28 -12.34
CA ASP A 463 10.20 -8.45 -10.88
C ASP A 463 11.17 -7.59 -10.05
N LYS A 464 11.95 -6.76 -10.74
CA LYS A 464 12.87 -5.76 -10.20
C LYS A 464 12.74 -4.48 -10.99
N SER A 465 12.99 -3.36 -10.33
CA SER A 465 13.03 -2.05 -10.96
C SER A 465 14.15 -1.20 -10.38
N ALA A 466 14.48 -0.13 -11.08
CA ALA A 466 15.54 0.78 -10.72
C ALA A 466 15.18 2.23 -11.01
N PHE A 467 15.69 3.11 -10.18
CA PHE A 467 15.61 4.56 -10.30
C PHE A 467 17.02 5.12 -10.25
N LYS A 468 17.32 6.07 -11.13
CA LYS A 468 18.62 6.73 -11.16
C LYS A 468 18.44 8.23 -10.99
N GLU A 469 18.87 8.74 -9.83
CA GLU A 469 19.00 10.16 -9.58
C GLU A 469 20.37 10.64 -10.11
N ILE A 470 20.40 11.73 -10.88
CA ILE A 470 21.58 12.20 -11.63
C ILE A 470 22.19 13.44 -10.97
N ASP A 471 23.52 13.51 -10.93
CA ASP A 471 24.31 14.72 -10.64
C ASP A 471 24.10 15.34 -9.23
N LEU A 472 24.15 14.53 -8.16
CA LEU A 472 24.12 15.00 -6.76
C LEU A 472 25.44 15.65 -6.31
N ILE A 473 25.94 16.64 -7.05
CA ILE A 473 27.17 17.36 -6.69
C ILE A 473 26.93 18.21 -5.43
N ASN A 474 27.42 17.72 -4.29
CA ASN A 474 27.86 18.46 -3.09
C ASN A 474 26.83 19.33 -2.32
N THR A 475 25.59 18.90 -2.11
CA THR A 475 24.64 19.66 -1.26
C THR A 475 24.17 18.95 0.01
N GLU A 476 24.23 17.62 0.09
CA GLU A 476 23.61 16.84 1.17
C GLU A 476 24.53 15.68 1.62
N ASN A 477 24.74 15.51 2.93
CA ASN A 477 25.60 14.45 3.47
C ASN A 477 24.90 13.09 3.59
N LYS A 478 23.57 13.05 3.43
CA LYS A 478 22.73 11.85 3.54
C LYS A 478 21.55 11.96 2.56
N ARG A 479 21.10 10.82 2.06
CA ARG A 479 19.93 10.71 1.18
C ARG A 479 19.16 9.44 1.52
N PHE A 480 17.86 9.57 1.64
CA PHE A 480 16.90 8.50 1.89
C PHE A 480 15.93 8.43 0.72
N TYR A 481 15.45 7.24 0.39
CA TYR A 481 14.51 7.00 -0.69
C TYR A 481 13.31 6.23 -0.16
N LYS A 482 12.11 6.56 -0.66
CA LYS A 482 10.85 5.89 -0.36
C LYS A 482 10.17 5.61 -1.69
N LEU A 483 9.67 4.40 -1.83
CA LEU A 483 9.09 3.87 -3.06
C LEU A 483 7.61 3.62 -2.80
N ASN A 484 6.73 4.22 -3.60
CA ASN A 484 5.29 4.01 -3.53
C ASN A 484 4.82 3.36 -4.84
N GLN A 485 4.15 2.21 -4.78
CA GLN A 485 3.43 1.69 -5.94
C GLN A 485 2.13 2.47 -6.10
N THR A 486 1.92 3.11 -7.25
CA THR A 486 0.77 3.99 -7.51
C THR A 486 -0.28 3.37 -8.42
N ALA A 487 0.11 2.40 -9.24
CA ALA A 487 -0.80 1.66 -10.10
C ALA A 487 -0.28 0.25 -10.39
N LEU A 488 -1.16 -0.60 -10.91
CA LEU A 488 -0.85 -1.92 -11.44
C LEU A 488 -1.60 -2.10 -12.77
N GLY A 489 -0.88 -2.51 -13.81
CA GLY A 489 -1.46 -2.77 -15.13
C GLY A 489 -2.39 -4.00 -15.13
N ASP A 490 -3.24 -4.09 -16.15
CA ASP A 490 -4.19 -5.20 -16.29
C ASP A 490 -3.48 -6.55 -16.44
N PHE A 491 -3.96 -7.55 -15.70
CA PHE A 491 -3.50 -8.93 -15.76
C PHE A 491 -4.65 -9.91 -15.54
N ASP A 492 -4.45 -11.18 -15.86
CA ASP A 492 -5.36 -12.28 -15.54
C ASP A 492 -5.24 -12.62 -14.04
N SER A 493 -6.22 -12.14 -13.30
CA SER A 493 -6.38 -12.26 -11.85
C SER A 493 -6.98 -13.59 -11.39
N THR A 494 -7.21 -14.54 -12.30
CA THR A 494 -7.83 -15.83 -11.95
C THR A 494 -6.92 -16.66 -11.05
N GLY A 495 -7.43 -17.07 -9.89
CA GLY A 495 -6.72 -17.93 -8.93
C GLY A 495 -5.89 -17.20 -7.88
N PHE A 496 -5.84 -15.87 -7.95
CA PHE A 496 -5.29 -15.01 -6.89
C PHE A 496 -6.37 -14.78 -5.82
N ASP A 497 -5.94 -14.71 -4.56
CA ASP A 497 -6.84 -14.55 -3.42
C ASP A 497 -6.80 -13.11 -2.91
N TYR A 498 -7.54 -12.23 -3.60
CA TYR A 498 -7.73 -10.83 -3.18
C TYR A 498 -8.71 -10.70 -2.01
N SER A 499 -8.85 -11.71 -1.13
CA SER A 499 -9.20 -11.40 0.25
C SER A 499 -8.29 -10.25 0.62
N THR A 500 -8.85 -9.05 0.84
CA THR A 500 -8.08 -7.81 0.99
C THR A 500 -6.80 -8.17 1.70
N PRO A 501 -5.62 -7.96 1.10
CA PRO A 501 -4.41 -8.14 1.87
C PRO A 501 -4.63 -7.23 3.07
N ASP A 502 -4.90 -7.84 4.22
CA ASP A 502 -4.40 -7.33 5.47
C ASP A 502 -2.90 -7.37 5.22
N TYR A 503 -2.40 -6.30 4.58
CA TYR A 503 -1.17 -5.74 5.02
C TYR A 503 -1.41 -5.48 6.50
N ALA A 504 -1.20 -6.53 7.31
CA ALA A 504 -1.12 -6.47 8.75
C ALA A 504 -0.35 -5.20 8.98
N SER A 505 -1.04 -4.20 9.54
CA SER A 505 -0.52 -2.86 9.63
C SER A 505 0.51 -2.91 10.74
N PHE A 506 1.68 -3.47 10.40
CA PHE A 506 2.73 -3.78 11.35
C PHE A 506 3.22 -2.45 11.87
N SER A 507 2.75 -2.12 13.06
CA SER A 507 3.11 -0.89 13.71
C SER A 507 4.48 -1.10 14.32
N THR A 508 5.36 -0.13 14.10
CA THR A 508 6.61 -0.06 14.83
C THR A 508 6.28 0.48 16.22
N VAL A 509 6.40 -0.38 17.22
CA VAL A 509 6.08 -0.05 18.61
C VAL A 509 7.38 0.11 19.39
N THR A 510 7.49 1.20 20.14
CA THR A 510 8.57 1.43 21.10
C THR A 510 8.00 1.36 22.51
N LEU A 511 8.48 0.44 23.35
CA LEU A 511 8.05 0.30 24.74
C LEU A 511 9.19 0.50 25.72
N THR A 512 8.86 1.02 26.89
CA THR A 512 9.80 1.16 28.03
C THR A 512 9.75 -0.10 28.89
N LEU A 513 10.91 -0.70 29.14
CA LEU A 513 11.10 -1.89 29.97
C LEU A 513 10.97 -1.53 31.45
N SER A 514 10.14 -2.27 32.19
CA SER A 514 10.17 -2.21 33.65
C SER A 514 11.48 -2.84 34.17
N GLY A 515 12.21 -2.12 35.05
CA GLY A 515 13.50 -2.56 35.59
C GLY A 515 14.75 -2.02 34.86
N ALA A 516 14.59 -1.03 33.97
CA ALA A 516 15.63 -0.35 33.18
C ALA A 516 17.04 -0.21 33.76
N SER A 517 17.20 0.05 35.06
CA SER A 517 18.51 0.19 35.72
C SER A 517 19.39 -1.06 35.67
N THR A 518 18.81 -2.23 35.37
CA THR A 518 19.53 -3.51 35.24
C THR A 518 19.68 -3.98 33.79
N ALA A 519 19.02 -3.34 32.82
CA ALA A 519 19.23 -3.63 31.39
C ALA A 519 20.64 -3.21 30.95
N PRO A 520 21.27 -3.87 29.95
CA PRO A 520 22.64 -3.54 29.53
C PRO A 520 22.78 -2.08 29.11
N THR A 521 23.73 -1.35 29.70
CA THR A 521 24.03 0.05 29.33
C THR A 521 24.66 0.17 27.94
N ASP A 522 25.28 -0.90 27.46
CA ASP A 522 25.79 -0.99 26.09
C ASP A 522 24.63 -1.32 25.15
N LEU A 523 24.27 -0.36 24.29
CA LEU A 523 23.16 -0.49 23.34
C LEU A 523 23.46 -1.44 22.17
N SER A 524 24.72 -1.90 22.02
CA SER A 524 25.06 -2.95 21.05
C SER A 524 24.71 -4.36 21.54
N ILE A 525 24.29 -4.50 22.79
CA ILE A 525 23.82 -5.76 23.36
C ILE A 525 22.31 -5.86 23.13
N ASP A 526 21.95 -6.63 22.11
CA ASP A 526 20.58 -6.94 21.76
C ASP A 526 19.96 -7.97 22.73
N PRO A 527 18.62 -7.95 22.89
CA PRO A 527 17.92 -8.98 23.66
C PRO A 527 18.08 -10.35 22.99
N SER A 528 18.27 -11.39 23.80
CA SER A 528 18.33 -12.78 23.35
C SER A 528 16.96 -13.31 22.94
N SER A 529 15.89 -12.72 23.45
CA SER A 529 14.51 -12.98 23.03
C SER A 529 13.60 -11.81 23.36
N ILE A 530 12.64 -11.57 22.48
CA ILE A 530 11.47 -10.72 22.70
C ILE A 530 10.22 -11.53 22.35
N SER A 531 9.24 -11.52 23.23
CA SER A 531 7.96 -12.19 22.97
C SER A 531 6.79 -11.39 23.51
N LEU A 532 5.70 -11.37 22.76
CA LEU A 532 4.40 -10.85 23.20
C LEU A 532 3.50 -12.05 23.55
N GLU A 533 3.09 -12.16 24.80
CA GLU A 533 2.27 -13.26 25.32
C GLU A 533 2.80 -14.68 24.99
N GLY A 534 4.14 -14.79 24.87
CA GLY A 534 4.82 -16.04 24.55
C GLY A 534 5.06 -16.29 23.06
N SER A 535 4.57 -15.43 22.17
CA SER A 535 4.86 -15.46 20.73
C SER A 535 6.05 -14.55 20.39
N SER A 536 7.02 -15.05 19.63
CA SER A 536 8.17 -14.25 19.18
C SER A 536 7.72 -13.14 18.23
N ILE A 537 8.29 -11.95 18.37
CA ILE A 537 8.01 -10.78 17.52
C ILE A 537 9.30 -10.19 16.95
N THR A 538 9.18 -9.38 15.89
CA THR A 538 10.36 -8.84 15.19
C THR A 538 10.97 -7.68 15.97
N TYR A 539 12.14 -7.90 16.59
CA TYR A 539 12.94 -6.84 17.18
C TYR A 539 13.51 -5.89 16.13
N LEU A 540 13.49 -4.58 16.40
CA LEU A 540 14.02 -3.53 15.52
C LEU A 540 15.21 -2.79 16.12
N GLY A 541 15.32 -2.71 17.45
CA GLY A 541 16.43 -2.00 18.09
C GLY A 541 16.14 -1.58 19.53
N ARG A 542 17.14 -0.98 20.18
CA ARG A 542 17.04 -0.35 21.50
C ARG A 542 17.40 1.14 21.41
N PRO A 543 16.40 2.02 21.26
CA PRO A 543 16.64 3.47 21.14
C PRO A 543 17.39 4.05 22.35
N THR A 544 17.09 3.55 23.54
CA THR A 544 17.73 3.92 24.82
C THR A 544 17.98 2.67 25.66
N GLN A 545 18.64 2.81 26.82
CA GLN A 545 18.90 1.68 27.73
C GLN A 545 17.59 1.00 28.17
N ASP A 546 16.55 1.79 28.37
CA ASP A 546 15.25 1.40 28.92
C ASP A 546 14.17 1.17 27.86
N GLN A 547 14.42 1.44 26.59
CA GLN A 547 13.44 1.24 25.52
C GLN A 547 13.80 0.06 24.61
N ILE A 548 12.77 -0.60 24.12
CA ILE A 548 12.86 -1.61 23.08
C ILE A 548 11.89 -1.27 21.95
N GLN A 549 12.34 -1.46 20.72
CA GLN A 549 11.56 -1.24 19.52
C GLN A 549 11.35 -2.57 18.80
N PHE A 550 10.13 -2.83 18.33
CA PHE A 550 9.76 -4.05 17.63
C PHE A 550 8.58 -3.80 16.67
N ARG A 551 8.34 -4.74 15.75
CA ARG A 551 7.13 -4.77 14.93
C ARG A 551 6.14 -5.76 15.47
N VAL A 552 4.88 -5.33 15.50
CA VAL A 552 3.74 -6.16 15.88
C VAL A 552 2.54 -5.74 15.03
N ASP A 553 1.74 -6.73 14.68
CA ASP A 553 0.43 -6.49 14.07
C ASP A 553 -0.53 -6.11 15.20
N LEU A 554 -0.93 -4.83 15.25
CA LEU A 554 -1.88 -4.37 16.27
C LEU A 554 -3.28 -4.87 15.97
N ASP A 555 -3.63 -5.11 14.71
CA ASP A 555 -4.98 -5.56 14.33
C ASP A 555 -5.20 -7.05 14.69
N ALA A 556 -4.12 -7.82 14.82
CA ALA A 556 -4.15 -9.21 15.29
C ALA A 556 -4.28 -9.38 16.82
N LEU A 557 -4.18 -8.28 17.58
CA LEU A 557 -4.27 -8.30 19.04
C LEU A 557 -5.69 -7.91 19.48
N SER A 558 -6.27 -8.68 20.38
CA SER A 558 -7.58 -8.35 20.96
C SER A 558 -7.49 -7.13 21.84
N ASP A 559 -8.50 -6.24 21.83
CA ASP A 559 -8.55 -5.07 22.72
C ASP A 559 -8.13 -5.41 24.18
N GLY A 560 -7.07 -4.77 24.70
CA GLY A 560 -6.57 -4.98 26.05
C GLY A 560 -5.07 -4.78 26.24
N ASN A 561 -4.58 -5.17 27.42
CA ASN A 561 -3.16 -5.11 27.79
C ASN A 561 -2.46 -6.46 27.52
N HIS A 562 -1.47 -6.42 26.65
CA HIS A 562 -0.64 -7.58 26.30
C HIS A 562 0.72 -7.49 26.96
N GLN A 563 1.20 -8.60 27.53
CA GLN A 563 2.49 -8.63 28.21
C GLN A 563 3.63 -8.90 27.22
N LEU A 564 4.59 -7.99 27.19
CA LEU A 564 5.85 -8.15 26.49
C LEU A 564 6.90 -8.69 27.48
N GLU A 565 7.53 -9.80 27.15
CA GLU A 565 8.69 -10.34 27.86
C GLU A 565 9.96 -10.14 27.03
N VAL A 566 10.98 -9.57 27.65
CA VAL A 566 12.30 -9.31 27.05
C VAL A 566 13.38 -9.95 27.91
N THR A 567 14.32 -10.66 27.30
CA THR A 567 15.44 -11.32 27.99
C THR A 567 16.77 -10.89 27.35
N PHE A 568 17.79 -10.65 28.16
CA PHE A 568 19.16 -10.36 27.71
C PHE A 568 20.12 -11.47 28.14
N ASP A 569 21.02 -11.87 27.25
CA ASP A 569 22.04 -12.87 27.57
C ASP A 569 22.98 -12.35 28.68
N GLY A 570 23.18 -13.19 29.70
CA GLY A 570 24.06 -12.87 30.84
C GLY A 570 23.42 -12.09 31.98
N ILE A 571 22.14 -11.70 31.86
CA ILE A 571 21.34 -11.10 32.94
C ILE A 571 20.24 -12.09 33.31
N SER A 572 20.20 -12.57 34.56
CA SER A 572 19.23 -13.58 35.03
C SER A 572 17.83 -13.00 35.32
N GLU A 573 17.43 -11.92 34.65
CA GLU A 573 16.17 -11.21 34.90
C GLU A 573 15.36 -11.12 33.59
N ARG A 574 14.04 -11.36 33.69
CA ARG A 574 13.08 -11.09 32.62
C ARG A 574 12.55 -9.67 32.81
N PHE A 575 12.56 -8.90 31.73
CA PHE A 575 12.01 -7.54 31.70
C PHE A 575 10.61 -7.61 31.13
N ASN A 576 9.66 -6.97 31.81
CA ASN A 576 8.29 -6.93 31.36
C ASN A 576 7.93 -5.53 30.86
N ALA A 577 7.14 -5.45 29.80
CA ALA A 577 6.42 -4.24 29.41
C ALA A 577 4.97 -4.62 29.06
N SER A 578 4.08 -3.63 28.98
CA SER A 578 2.69 -3.87 28.58
C SER A 578 2.38 -3.05 27.33
N LEU A 579 1.84 -3.71 26.31
CA LEU A 579 1.34 -3.13 25.08
C LEU A 579 -0.18 -3.05 25.16
N SER A 580 -0.77 -1.87 25.08
CA SER A 580 -2.23 -1.70 25.04
C SER A 580 -2.69 -1.58 23.59
N VAL A 581 -3.61 -2.45 23.17
CA VAL A 581 -4.15 -2.47 21.80
C VAL A 581 -5.66 -2.39 21.84
N GLY A 582 -6.28 -1.70 20.88
CA GLY A 582 -7.74 -1.71 20.64
C GLY A 582 -8.64 -1.10 21.74
N THR A 583 -8.18 -1.04 22.97
CA THR A 583 -8.64 -0.04 23.93
C THR A 583 -8.16 1.30 23.39
N SER A 584 -9.09 2.16 22.96
CA SER A 584 -8.75 3.59 22.96
C SER A 584 -8.15 3.87 24.34
N PRO A 585 -6.93 4.41 24.46
CA PRO A 585 -6.37 4.78 25.76
C PRO A 585 -7.26 5.81 26.48
N ILE A 586 -8.25 6.34 25.75
CA ILE A 586 -9.35 7.16 26.18
C ILE A 586 -10.20 6.44 27.23
N ASP A 587 -9.98 6.82 28.48
CA ASP A 587 -10.93 6.56 29.54
C ASP A 587 -12.09 7.57 29.42
N THR A 588 -13.30 7.10 29.12
CA THR A 588 -14.50 7.96 29.02
C THR A 588 -14.94 8.53 30.38
N GLY A 589 -14.23 8.19 31.46
CA GLY A 589 -14.28 8.85 32.75
C GLY A 589 -13.45 10.15 32.83
N ASN A 590 -12.59 10.44 31.84
CA ASN A 590 -11.73 11.61 31.86
C ASN A 590 -12.46 12.89 31.42
N ASN A 591 -12.18 13.99 32.09
CA ASN A 591 -12.68 15.32 31.77
C ASN A 591 -12.00 15.89 30.52
N ILE A 592 -12.66 16.84 29.87
CA ILE A 592 -12.15 17.53 28.68
C ILE A 592 -12.19 19.04 28.93
N LEU A 593 -11.05 19.70 28.86
CA LEU A 593 -10.91 21.13 28.99
C LEU A 593 -10.33 21.71 27.69
N LEU A 594 -11.14 22.46 26.95
CA LEU A 594 -10.67 23.25 25.81
C LEU A 594 -10.46 24.71 26.25
N ILE A 595 -9.23 25.20 26.14
CA ILE A 595 -8.87 26.60 26.36
C ILE A 595 -8.56 27.25 25.01
N ILE A 596 -9.35 28.25 24.65
CA ILE A 596 -9.14 29.05 23.44
C ILE A 596 -8.64 30.43 23.88
N VAL A 597 -7.47 30.83 23.38
CA VAL A 597 -6.85 32.13 23.64
C VAL A 597 -7.09 33.06 22.46
N ASP A 598 -7.65 34.25 22.73
CA ASP A 598 -8.02 35.24 21.71
C ASP A 598 -6.81 36.09 21.33
N ASP A 599 -6.44 36.09 20.05
CA ASP A 599 -5.31 36.85 19.51
C ASP A 599 -3.90 36.40 19.96
N TRP A 600 -3.69 35.09 20.16
CA TRP A 600 -2.38 34.52 20.49
C TRP A 600 -1.76 33.78 19.32
N GLY A 601 -0.92 34.48 18.55
CA GLY A 601 -0.19 33.92 17.42
C GLY A 601 1.09 33.18 17.81
N PHE A 602 1.64 32.43 16.85
CA PHE A 602 2.83 31.60 17.05
C PHE A 602 4.05 32.39 17.52
N ASP A 603 4.22 33.65 17.07
CA ASP A 603 5.32 34.55 17.42
C ASP A 603 5.39 34.93 18.90
N TRP A 604 4.28 34.85 19.63
CA TRP A 604 4.18 35.16 21.06
C TRP A 604 4.17 33.92 21.95
N SER A 605 4.40 32.72 21.40
CA SER A 605 4.42 31.48 22.17
C SER A 605 5.81 31.20 22.76
N PRO A 606 6.00 31.29 24.10
CA PRO A 606 7.27 30.93 24.73
C PRO A 606 7.52 29.42 24.77
N VAL A 607 6.52 28.61 24.40
CA VAL A 607 6.64 27.14 24.28
C VAL A 607 7.34 26.80 22.97
N HIS A 608 6.83 27.30 21.84
CA HIS A 608 7.35 26.98 20.52
C HIS A 608 8.60 27.78 20.14
N ASN A 609 8.83 28.95 20.76
CA ASN A 609 9.98 29.82 20.46
C ASN A 609 11.05 29.85 21.58
N ALA A 610 11.04 28.89 22.52
CA ALA A 610 11.94 28.87 23.67
C ALA A 610 13.44 28.94 23.31
N SER A 611 13.83 28.46 22.12
CA SER A 611 15.21 28.44 21.61
C SER A 611 15.51 29.50 20.55
N ALA A 612 14.58 30.44 20.30
CA ALA A 612 14.72 31.41 19.22
C ALA A 612 15.96 32.30 19.46
N SER A 613 16.92 32.23 18.54
CA SER A 613 18.09 33.14 18.48
C SER A 613 17.73 34.52 17.90
N VAL A 614 16.47 34.68 17.52
CA VAL A 614 15.87 35.84 16.84
C VAL A 614 15.33 36.78 17.92
N GLY A 615 15.43 38.10 17.73
CA GLY A 615 15.13 39.13 18.74
C GLY A 615 13.66 39.28 19.16
N LEU A 616 12.96 38.17 19.42
CA LEU A 616 11.62 38.09 19.99
C LEU A 616 11.62 38.53 21.46
N THR A 617 10.54 39.17 21.88
CA THR A 617 10.20 39.41 23.28
C THR A 617 9.12 38.41 23.67
N LEU A 618 9.50 37.35 24.39
CA LEU A 618 8.59 36.28 24.78
C LEU A 618 8.09 36.48 26.23
N PRO A 619 6.78 36.36 26.49
CA PRO A 619 6.21 36.56 27.83
C PRO A 619 6.64 35.43 28.77
N TYR A 620 6.74 35.73 30.06
CA TYR A 620 6.98 34.72 31.09
C TYR A 620 5.70 33.93 31.39
N MET A 621 5.56 32.75 30.80
CA MET A 621 4.37 31.88 30.93
C MET A 621 4.72 30.49 31.48
N PRO A 622 5.15 30.39 32.75
CA PRO A 622 5.64 29.15 33.34
C PRO A 622 4.58 28.05 33.44
N ASN A 623 3.27 28.38 33.56
CA ASN A 623 2.23 27.36 33.69
C ASN A 623 1.98 26.65 32.36
N LEU A 624 1.91 27.39 31.25
CA LEU A 624 1.84 26.82 29.91
C LEU A 624 3.11 26.05 29.55
N GLN A 625 4.30 26.56 29.90
CA GLN A 625 5.55 25.83 29.69
C GLN A 625 5.59 24.51 30.48
N ARG A 626 5.07 24.49 31.71
CA ARG A 626 4.92 23.27 32.51
C ARG A 626 3.95 22.30 31.85
N LEU A 627 2.80 22.78 31.38
CA LEU A 627 1.83 21.95 30.66
C LEU A 627 2.45 21.33 29.40
N ALA A 628 3.14 22.15 28.60
CA ALA A 628 3.84 21.69 27.41
C ALA A 628 4.97 20.69 27.72
N SER A 629 5.66 20.83 28.85
CA SER A 629 6.72 19.89 29.28
C SER A 629 6.22 18.50 29.67
N THR A 630 4.91 18.37 29.90
CA THR A 630 4.22 17.12 30.24
C THR A 630 3.18 16.74 29.19
N GLY A 631 3.16 17.44 28.05
CA GLY A 631 2.19 17.26 26.97
C GLY A 631 2.85 17.09 25.62
N LEU A 632 2.06 17.30 24.57
CA LEU A 632 2.43 17.26 23.17
C LEU A 632 2.28 18.66 22.55
N GLN A 633 3.36 19.13 21.92
CA GLN A 633 3.43 20.41 21.23
C GLN A 633 3.26 20.20 19.72
N PHE A 634 2.43 21.03 19.06
CA PHE A 634 2.19 20.94 17.62
C PHE A 634 2.84 22.12 16.90
N ASN A 635 3.93 21.86 16.17
CA ASN A 635 4.69 22.92 15.50
C ASN A 635 3.99 23.45 14.24
N ARG A 636 3.01 22.72 13.70
CA ARG A 636 2.29 23.03 12.45
C ARG A 636 0.78 23.01 12.66
N ALA A 637 0.32 23.79 13.63
CA ALA A 637 -1.09 23.94 13.95
C ALA A 637 -1.67 25.24 13.37
N TYR A 638 -2.82 25.12 12.72
CA TYR A 638 -3.45 26.21 11.99
C TYR A 638 -4.89 26.46 12.45
N ALA A 639 -5.32 27.71 12.43
CA ALA A 639 -6.68 28.15 12.67
C ALA A 639 -7.19 29.04 11.52
N GLN A 640 -8.42 29.53 11.63
CA GLN A 640 -8.92 30.55 10.71
C GLN A 640 -8.22 31.90 10.99
N PRO A 641 -8.15 32.82 10.02
CA PRO A 641 -7.42 34.08 10.18
C PRO A 641 -8.06 35.05 11.18
N ILE A 642 -9.31 34.79 11.62
CA ILE A 642 -10.05 35.64 12.54
C ILE A 642 -11.03 34.86 13.43
N CYS A 643 -11.27 35.40 14.62
CA CYS A 643 -11.96 34.77 15.75
C CYS A 643 -13.31 34.06 15.46
N SER A 644 -14.30 34.69 14.82
CA SER A 644 -15.64 34.08 14.62
C SER A 644 -15.61 32.81 13.75
N PRO A 645 -14.97 32.82 12.57
CA PRO A 645 -14.71 31.60 11.79
C PRO A 645 -14.06 30.47 12.60
N THR A 646 -12.97 30.72 13.33
CA THR A 646 -12.31 29.65 14.13
C THR A 646 -13.26 29.01 15.13
N ARG A 647 -14.04 29.82 15.84
CA ARG A 647 -14.98 29.34 16.87
C ARG A 647 -16.10 28.51 16.25
N ALA A 648 -16.65 28.96 15.11
CA ALA A 648 -17.65 28.20 14.37
C ALA A 648 -17.07 26.87 13.87
N THR A 649 -15.86 26.89 13.27
CA THR A 649 -15.19 25.70 12.73
C THR A 649 -14.91 24.64 13.80
N ILE A 650 -14.43 25.02 14.98
CA ILE A 650 -14.23 24.07 16.09
C ILE A 650 -15.57 23.51 16.58
N LEU A 651 -16.62 24.34 16.63
CA LEU A 651 -17.93 23.96 17.18
C LEU A 651 -18.72 23.01 16.26
N THR A 652 -18.50 23.06 14.95
CA THR A 652 -19.26 22.30 13.93
C THR A 652 -18.43 21.24 13.20
N GLY A 653 -17.09 21.31 13.24
CA GLY A 653 -16.22 20.41 12.48
C GLY A 653 -16.25 20.66 10.97
N ARG A 654 -16.66 21.86 10.54
CA ARG A 654 -16.82 22.25 9.13
C ARG A 654 -16.09 23.56 8.85
N HIS A 655 -15.61 23.73 7.63
CA HIS A 655 -14.92 24.97 7.21
C HIS A 655 -15.89 26.13 6.95
N PRO A 656 -15.41 27.39 6.95
CA PRO A 656 -16.21 28.59 6.73
C PRO A 656 -17.12 28.56 5.51
N PHE A 657 -16.63 28.10 4.35
CA PHE A 657 -17.44 27.98 3.13
C PHE A 657 -18.69 27.10 3.29
N ARG A 658 -18.71 26.17 4.26
CA ARG A 658 -19.88 25.31 4.53
C ARG A 658 -20.87 25.95 5.50
N HIS A 659 -20.39 26.45 6.64
CA HIS A 659 -21.26 27.00 7.69
C HIS A 659 -21.57 28.49 7.52
N GLY A 660 -20.94 29.16 6.56
CA GLY A 660 -21.25 30.55 6.18
C GLY A 660 -20.78 31.64 7.16
N VAL A 661 -19.94 31.29 8.15
CA VAL A 661 -19.36 32.25 9.10
C VAL A 661 -17.95 32.61 8.65
N GLY A 662 -17.79 33.71 7.92
CA GLY A 662 -16.54 34.11 7.26
C GLY A 662 -15.82 35.31 7.88
N ASP A 663 -16.51 36.13 8.67
CA ASP A 663 -15.94 37.31 9.32
C ASP A 663 -16.77 37.71 10.57
N PRO A 664 -16.22 38.55 11.48
CA PRO A 664 -16.92 38.93 12.70
C PRO A 664 -17.97 40.06 12.54
N ASN A 665 -18.16 40.60 11.32
CA ASN A 665 -19.10 41.68 11.05
C ASN A 665 -20.34 41.17 10.28
N THR A 666 -20.23 40.95 8.97
CA THR A 666 -21.35 40.72 8.06
C THR A 666 -21.79 39.26 8.07
N ASN A 667 -20.84 38.34 8.22
CA ASN A 667 -21.04 36.89 8.21
C ASN A 667 -20.65 36.29 9.57
N ASN A 668 -21.18 36.84 10.67
CA ASN A 668 -20.76 36.51 12.04
C ASN A 668 -21.76 35.67 12.85
N THR A 669 -22.86 35.26 12.24
CA THR A 669 -23.96 34.56 12.93
C THR A 669 -23.93 33.08 12.57
N LEU A 670 -23.77 32.21 13.57
CA LEU A 670 -23.84 30.77 13.38
C LEU A 670 -25.27 30.36 12.98
N PRO A 671 -25.46 29.70 11.82
CA PRO A 671 -26.79 29.26 11.39
C PRO A 671 -27.37 28.22 12.34
N ALA A 672 -28.66 28.33 12.64
CA ALA A 672 -29.40 27.34 13.45
C ALA A 672 -29.56 25.96 12.78
N SER A 673 -29.10 25.82 11.53
CA SER A 673 -29.09 24.57 10.79
C SER A 673 -27.81 23.75 11.01
N GLU A 674 -26.76 24.34 11.58
CA GLU A 674 -25.55 23.61 11.91
C GLU A 674 -25.77 22.68 13.10
N LEU A 675 -25.07 21.54 13.07
CA LEU A 675 -25.03 20.61 14.20
C LEU A 675 -23.78 20.90 15.03
N THR A 676 -23.96 21.25 16.29
CA THR A 676 -22.87 21.68 17.19
C THR A 676 -22.47 20.62 18.20
N LEU A 677 -21.23 20.70 18.72
CA LEU A 677 -20.74 19.78 19.76
C LEU A 677 -21.76 19.58 20.91
N PRO A 678 -22.32 20.61 21.57
CA PRO A 678 -23.22 20.40 22.71
C PRO A 678 -24.53 19.70 22.33
N GLU A 679 -25.04 19.98 21.12
CA GLU A 679 -26.21 19.30 20.59
C GLU A 679 -25.93 17.82 20.36
N ILE A 680 -24.75 17.47 19.85
CA ILE A 680 -24.33 16.07 19.68
C ILE A 680 -24.22 15.36 21.03
N PHE A 681 -23.57 15.97 22.02
CA PHE A 681 -23.50 15.42 23.38
C PHE A 681 -24.89 15.12 23.94
N THR A 682 -25.86 16.00 23.67
CA THR A 682 -27.25 15.82 24.07
C THR A 682 -27.95 14.70 23.26
N GLN A 683 -27.80 14.68 21.94
CA GLN A 683 -28.42 13.70 21.03
C GLN A 683 -27.95 12.27 21.33
N GLU A 684 -26.66 12.11 21.60
CA GLU A 684 -26.03 10.83 21.94
C GLU A 684 -26.29 10.42 23.40
N SER A 685 -27.06 11.21 24.16
CA SER A 685 -27.33 10.97 25.59
C SER A 685 -26.04 10.77 26.40
N SER A 686 -25.01 11.57 26.10
CA SER A 686 -23.70 11.51 26.75
C SER A 686 -23.81 11.72 28.26
N SER A 687 -22.93 11.06 29.02
CA SER A 687 -22.81 11.27 30.47
C SER A 687 -22.11 12.59 30.83
N TYR A 688 -21.50 13.27 29.87
CA TYR A 688 -20.72 14.48 30.10
C TYR A 688 -21.62 15.67 30.43
N ALA A 689 -21.31 16.37 31.52
CA ALA A 689 -21.81 17.72 31.72
C ALA A 689 -21.07 18.68 30.78
N VAL A 690 -21.79 19.57 30.09
CA VAL A 690 -21.19 20.50 29.13
C VAL A 690 -21.46 21.96 29.51
N ALA A 691 -20.45 22.82 29.43
CA ALA A 691 -20.60 24.25 29.67
C ALA A 691 -19.60 25.09 28.86
N SER A 692 -19.96 26.34 28.62
CA SER A 692 -19.12 27.31 27.90
C SER A 692 -18.92 28.59 28.70
N PHE A 693 -17.68 29.07 28.73
CA PHE A 693 -17.27 30.27 29.45
C PHE A 693 -16.49 31.21 28.54
N GLY A 694 -16.70 32.51 28.74
CA GLY A 694 -15.96 33.57 28.05
C GLY A 694 -16.62 34.05 26.75
N LYS A 695 -15.86 34.17 25.67
CA LYS A 695 -16.25 34.84 24.42
C LYS A 695 -17.02 33.90 23.48
N TRP A 696 -18.28 34.24 23.22
CA TRP A 696 -19.15 33.56 22.26
C TRP A 696 -18.85 33.98 20.80
N HIS A 697 -19.17 35.22 20.46
CA HIS A 697 -18.86 35.85 19.17
C HIS A 697 -19.39 35.15 17.90
N LEU A 698 -20.58 34.55 17.99
CA LEU A 698 -21.27 33.86 16.89
C LEU A 698 -22.72 34.35 16.67
N GLY A 699 -23.00 35.62 16.99
CA GLY A 699 -24.29 36.26 16.73
C GLY A 699 -25.47 35.71 17.56
N SER A 700 -26.68 35.84 17.01
CA SER A 700 -27.95 35.28 17.55
C SER A 700 -28.51 35.89 18.86
N GLY A 701 -28.07 37.10 19.22
CA GLY A 701 -28.64 37.84 20.36
C GLY A 701 -28.31 37.23 21.73
N ALA A 702 -29.08 37.60 22.77
CA ALA A 702 -28.74 37.24 24.15
C ALA A 702 -28.84 35.74 24.47
N THR A 703 -29.65 34.99 23.72
CA THR A 703 -29.84 33.54 23.87
C THR A 703 -29.08 32.73 22.82
N GLY A 704 -28.27 33.38 21.96
CA GLY A 704 -27.50 32.74 20.90
C GLY A 704 -26.68 31.53 21.35
N PRO A 705 -25.93 31.60 22.47
CA PRO A 705 -25.17 30.45 22.97
C PRO A 705 -26.01 29.18 23.14
N GLN A 706 -27.26 29.29 23.58
CA GLN A 706 -28.15 28.12 23.68
C GLN A 706 -28.84 27.80 22.35
N VAL A 707 -29.44 28.79 21.69
CA VAL A 707 -30.34 28.56 20.55
C VAL A 707 -29.61 28.08 19.30
N THR A 708 -28.39 28.56 19.06
CA THR A 708 -27.58 28.16 17.90
C THR A 708 -26.31 27.41 18.28
N GLY A 709 -25.89 27.48 19.55
CA GLY A 709 -24.69 26.80 20.04
C GLY A 709 -24.94 25.57 20.90
N GLY A 710 -26.19 25.29 21.31
CA GLY A 710 -26.53 24.17 22.18
C GLY A 710 -26.09 24.30 23.64
N TRP A 711 -25.53 25.43 24.06
CA TRP A 711 -25.02 25.61 25.42
C TRP A 711 -26.14 25.93 26.42
N ASP A 712 -26.60 24.93 27.16
CA ASP A 712 -27.55 25.12 28.26
C ASP A 712 -26.96 25.86 29.48
N TYR A 713 -25.64 25.88 29.59
CA TYR A 713 -24.91 26.63 30.61
C TYR A 713 -23.79 27.46 29.97
N PHE A 714 -24.03 28.75 29.81
CA PHE A 714 -23.05 29.71 29.29
C PHE A 714 -22.89 30.92 30.21
N LYS A 715 -21.65 31.36 30.42
CA LYS A 715 -21.35 32.67 31.05
C LYS A 715 -20.20 33.39 30.38
N GLY A 716 -20.41 34.63 29.96
CA GLY A 716 -19.33 35.47 29.45
C GLY A 716 -19.80 36.61 28.56
N ILE A 717 -19.04 36.89 27.50
CA ILE A 717 -19.31 38.00 26.57
C ILE A 717 -19.89 37.48 25.26
N LEU A 718 -20.87 38.20 24.72
CA LEU A 718 -21.48 37.88 23.43
C LEU A 718 -20.76 38.54 22.26
N GLN A 719 -20.13 39.69 22.50
CA GLN A 719 -19.46 40.52 21.51
C GLN A 719 -18.01 40.06 21.27
N GLY A 720 -17.38 40.61 20.24
CA GLY A 720 -16.02 40.28 19.83
C GLY A 720 -14.90 40.68 20.79
N GLY A 721 -15.21 41.45 21.82
CA GLY A 721 -14.28 41.88 22.84
C GLY A 721 -14.98 42.76 23.88
N VAL A 722 -14.24 43.15 24.92
CA VAL A 722 -14.71 44.11 25.92
C VAL A 722 -14.23 45.52 25.57
N THR A 723 -14.94 46.54 26.02
CA THR A 723 -14.46 47.92 25.95
C THR A 723 -13.53 48.29 27.09
N ASP A 724 -13.64 47.58 28.22
CA ASP A 724 -12.84 47.74 29.43
C ASP A 724 -12.89 46.42 30.21
N TYR A 725 -11.74 45.85 30.53
CA TYR A 725 -11.62 44.58 31.27
C TYR A 725 -12.06 44.69 32.75
N PHE A 726 -12.23 45.89 33.29
CA PHE A 726 -12.72 46.15 34.65
C PHE A 726 -14.14 46.69 34.69
N ASN A 727 -14.78 46.84 33.53
CA ASN A 727 -16.16 47.32 33.45
C ASN A 727 -16.80 46.83 32.15
N TRP A 728 -17.39 45.63 32.22
CA TRP A 728 -17.88 44.91 31.05
C TRP A 728 -19.24 44.26 31.33
N THR A 729 -19.93 43.90 30.24
CA THR A 729 -21.24 43.23 30.34
C THR A 729 -21.04 41.73 30.30
N LYS A 730 -21.42 41.06 31.39
CA LYS A 730 -21.47 39.61 31.52
C LYS A 730 -22.88 39.13 31.22
N THR A 731 -23.01 38.16 30.31
CA THR A 731 -24.28 37.48 30.02
C THR A 731 -24.20 36.06 30.54
N GLU A 732 -25.22 35.66 31.29
CA GLU A 732 -25.44 34.29 31.75
C GLU A 732 -26.65 33.71 31.02
N VAL A 733 -26.48 32.56 30.38
CA VAL A 733 -27.56 31.79 29.75
C VAL A 733 -27.65 30.45 30.44
N ILE A 734 -28.71 30.25 31.23
CA ILE A 734 -28.94 29.01 31.99
C ILE A 734 -30.30 28.45 31.59
N ASN A 735 -30.33 27.26 30.98
CA ASN A 735 -31.53 26.58 30.49
C ASN A 735 -32.45 27.52 29.69
N GLY A 736 -31.84 28.34 28.83
CA GLY A 736 -32.51 29.29 27.93
C GLY A 736 -32.99 30.60 28.53
N THR A 737 -32.70 30.85 29.80
CA THR A 737 -32.93 32.16 30.40
C THR A 737 -31.65 32.98 30.34
N ALA A 738 -31.68 34.10 29.62
CA ALA A 738 -30.55 35.04 29.52
C ALA A 738 -30.67 36.19 30.53
N LEU A 739 -29.58 36.46 31.26
CA LEU A 739 -29.44 37.62 32.16
C LEU A 739 -28.12 38.32 31.88
N SER A 740 -28.16 39.62 31.60
CA SER A 740 -26.95 40.44 31.44
C SER A 740 -26.77 41.38 32.63
N THR A 741 -25.55 41.40 33.19
CA THR A 741 -25.15 42.25 34.31
C THR A 741 -23.84 42.96 34.00
N THR A 742 -23.57 44.08 34.68
CA THR A 742 -22.26 44.74 34.61
C THR A 742 -21.35 44.13 35.66
N SER A 743 -20.20 43.58 35.23
CA SER A 743 -19.13 43.12 36.11
C SER A 743 -18.04 44.17 36.23
N THR A 744 -17.54 44.36 37.45
CA THR A 744 -16.38 45.21 37.74
C THR A 744 -15.11 44.39 38.04
N ASN A 745 -15.21 43.05 37.99
CA ASN A 745 -14.06 42.17 38.15
C ASN A 745 -13.26 42.14 36.85
N TYR A 746 -11.95 41.91 36.96
CA TYR A 746 -11.09 41.69 35.80
C TYR A 746 -11.65 40.53 34.96
N THR A 747 -11.94 40.77 33.68
CA THR A 747 -12.71 39.80 32.85
C THR A 747 -12.09 38.40 32.83
N THR A 748 -10.77 38.28 32.71
CA THR A 748 -10.07 36.97 32.72
C THR A 748 -10.24 36.25 34.06
N THR A 749 -10.15 36.98 35.18
CA THR A 749 -10.37 36.41 36.52
C THR A 749 -11.80 35.92 36.68
N ASP A 750 -12.78 36.71 36.24
CA ASP A 750 -14.21 36.36 36.33
C ASP A 750 -14.55 35.13 35.47
N GLN A 751 -14.00 35.02 34.25
CA GLN A 751 -14.16 33.85 33.39
C GLN A 751 -13.59 32.59 34.01
N ILE A 752 -12.43 32.69 34.66
CA ILE A 752 -11.79 31.55 35.35
C ILE A 752 -12.56 31.21 36.62
N ASP A 753 -13.05 32.19 37.37
CA ASP A 753 -13.90 31.98 38.55
C ASP A 753 -15.19 31.23 38.20
N ASP A 754 -15.85 31.61 37.10
CA ASP A 754 -17.05 30.93 36.62
C ASP A 754 -16.75 29.48 36.23
N ALA A 755 -15.68 29.25 35.47
CA ALA A 755 -15.28 27.91 35.04
C ALA A 755 -14.92 27.03 36.25
N VAL A 756 -14.06 27.51 37.16
CA VAL A 756 -13.67 26.80 38.39
C VAL A 756 -14.89 26.52 39.26
N SER A 757 -15.80 27.50 39.42
CA SER A 757 -17.01 27.30 40.22
C SER A 757 -17.91 26.22 39.63
N TRP A 758 -18.04 26.14 38.30
CA TRP A 758 -18.84 25.12 37.65
C TRP A 758 -18.16 23.75 37.68
N ILE A 759 -16.87 23.67 37.36
CA ILE A 759 -16.10 22.41 37.41
C ILE A 759 -16.18 21.80 38.80
N ASN A 760 -15.91 22.58 39.86
CA ASN A 760 -16.01 22.11 41.25
C ASN A 760 -17.42 21.65 41.65
N SER A 761 -18.46 22.19 41.00
CA SER A 761 -19.85 21.77 41.26
C SER A 761 -20.22 20.47 40.55
N ASN A 762 -19.46 20.04 39.53
CA ASN A 762 -19.72 18.83 38.74
C ASN A 762 -18.69 17.71 38.99
N ALA A 763 -17.54 18.01 39.60
CA ALA A 763 -16.40 17.10 39.77
C ALA A 763 -16.68 15.77 40.52
N SER A 764 -17.85 15.58 41.13
CA SER A 764 -18.21 14.37 41.87
C SER A 764 -19.24 13.46 41.20
N ASP A 765 -19.90 13.90 40.13
CA ASP A 765 -21.16 13.29 39.66
C ASP A 765 -21.06 12.63 38.28
N SER A 766 -20.28 13.23 37.36
CA SER A 766 -20.06 12.80 35.98
C SER A 766 -18.80 13.46 35.39
N PRO A 767 -18.17 12.90 34.33
CA PRO A 767 -17.14 13.63 33.59
C PRO A 767 -17.73 14.91 32.97
N TRP A 768 -16.88 15.89 32.67
CA TRP A 768 -17.32 17.16 32.11
C TRP A 768 -16.50 17.60 30.90
N PHE A 769 -17.14 18.35 30.01
CA PHE A 769 -16.52 19.09 28.92
C PHE A 769 -16.70 20.59 29.12
N CYS A 770 -15.59 21.29 29.33
CA CYS A 770 -15.55 22.74 29.53
C CYS A 770 -14.94 23.43 28.31
N TRP A 771 -15.75 24.24 27.63
CA TRP A 771 -15.31 25.18 26.61
C TRP A 771 -14.95 26.52 27.25
N LEU A 772 -13.67 26.78 27.46
CA LEU A 772 -13.18 28.04 28.04
C LEU A 772 -12.54 28.92 26.96
N ALA A 773 -13.31 29.86 26.44
CA ALA A 773 -12.89 30.79 25.40
C ALA A 773 -12.53 32.15 26.00
N LEU A 774 -11.29 32.34 26.42
CA LEU A 774 -10.84 33.61 26.99
C LEU A 774 -10.92 34.73 25.95
N ASN A 775 -11.24 35.95 26.37
CA ASN A 775 -11.12 37.14 25.52
C ASN A 775 -9.77 37.85 25.66
N ALA A 776 -8.92 37.41 26.59
CA ALA A 776 -7.55 37.89 26.69
C ALA A 776 -6.64 37.14 25.72
N PRO A 777 -5.57 37.76 25.20
CA PRO A 777 -5.16 39.17 25.39
C PRO A 777 -5.76 40.20 24.40
N HIS A 778 -6.91 39.95 23.76
CA HIS A 778 -7.51 40.86 22.77
C HIS A 778 -7.61 42.32 23.26
N THR A 779 -7.50 43.26 22.33
CA THR A 779 -7.65 44.70 22.59
C THR A 779 -8.96 45.04 23.35
N PRO A 780 -8.97 46.10 24.18
CA PRO A 780 -7.90 47.08 24.40
C PRO A 780 -6.72 46.53 25.22
N PHE A 781 -5.49 46.83 24.79
CA PHE A 781 -4.30 46.47 25.57
C PHE A 781 -4.17 47.41 26.77
N HIS A 782 -4.05 46.83 27.96
CA HIS A 782 -4.14 47.56 29.22
C HIS A 782 -3.34 46.87 30.32
N GLU A 783 -3.22 47.53 31.47
CA GLU A 783 -2.46 47.01 32.60
C GLU A 783 -3.29 45.96 33.35
N PRO A 784 -2.85 44.69 33.44
CA PRO A 784 -3.54 43.70 34.26
C PRO A 784 -3.36 43.98 35.76
N PRO A 785 -4.18 43.37 36.63
CA PRO A 785 -4.00 43.44 38.07
C PRO A 785 -2.57 43.06 38.51
N ALA A 786 -1.97 43.88 39.38
CA ALA A 786 -0.58 43.69 39.85
C ALA A 786 -0.32 42.35 40.58
N ALA A 787 -1.39 41.67 41.01
CA ALA A 787 -1.33 40.35 41.63
C ALA A 787 -1.16 39.20 40.62
N LEU A 788 -1.52 39.42 39.35
CA LEU A 788 -1.44 38.42 38.29
C LEU A 788 -0.15 38.57 37.47
N ALA A 789 0.29 39.81 37.26
CA ALA A 789 1.64 40.12 36.78
C ALA A 789 2.13 41.35 37.56
N PRO A 790 3.36 41.38 38.10
CA PRO A 790 3.87 42.51 38.88
C PRO A 790 3.80 43.79 38.04
N GLN A 791 3.76 44.97 38.66
CA GLN A 791 3.71 46.24 37.91
C GLN A 791 4.92 46.34 36.96
N GLY A 792 4.64 46.26 35.66
CA GLY A 792 5.65 46.15 34.60
C GLY A 792 5.82 44.75 33.96
N GLY A 793 5.42 43.68 34.62
CA GLY A 793 5.61 42.31 34.15
C GLY A 793 6.99 41.75 34.46
N TYR A 794 7.20 40.49 34.10
CA TYR A 794 8.43 39.74 34.36
C TYR A 794 9.48 39.93 33.26
N THR A 795 9.03 40.19 32.03
CA THR A 795 9.91 40.20 30.85
C THR A 795 10.41 41.61 30.48
N ASN A 796 9.65 42.69 30.74
CA ASN A 796 10.11 44.07 30.53
C ASN A 796 9.32 45.15 31.33
N PRO A 797 9.67 45.39 32.61
CA PRO A 797 8.86 46.19 33.53
C PRO A 797 8.58 47.67 33.24
N SER A 798 9.24 48.24 32.23
CA SER A 798 9.12 49.65 31.90
C SER A 798 8.41 49.94 30.57
N ASP A 799 7.99 48.91 29.83
CA ASP A 799 7.40 49.09 28.50
C ASP A 799 5.88 49.32 28.54
N SER A 800 5.47 50.58 28.36
CA SER A 800 4.05 50.97 28.27
C SER A 800 3.49 50.98 26.85
N SER A 801 4.22 50.42 25.87
CA SER A 801 3.71 50.24 24.51
C SER A 801 2.61 49.16 24.45
N ASN A 802 1.91 49.07 23.31
CA ASN A 802 0.95 47.99 23.07
C ASN A 802 1.61 46.61 23.23
N THR A 803 2.83 46.43 22.71
CA THR A 803 3.65 45.21 22.86
C THR A 803 3.91 44.88 24.32
N GLY A 804 4.32 45.87 25.12
CA GLY A 804 4.57 45.67 26.56
C GLY A 804 3.30 45.39 27.37
N LEU A 805 2.17 46.01 27.04
CA LEU A 805 0.87 45.72 27.67
C LEU A 805 0.35 44.33 27.29
N TYR A 806 0.43 43.96 26.00
CA TYR A 806 0.05 42.65 25.50
C TYR A 806 0.87 41.53 26.14
N CYS A 807 2.20 41.69 26.23
CA CYS A 807 3.09 40.76 26.93
C CYS A 807 2.65 40.53 28.38
N ARG A 808 2.33 41.60 29.12
CA ARG A 808 1.83 41.50 30.50
C ARG A 808 0.46 40.86 30.60
N MET A 809 -0.44 41.11 29.65
CA MET A 809 -1.74 40.44 29.62
C MET A 809 -1.59 38.93 29.41
N LEU A 810 -0.63 38.49 28.59
CA LEU A 810 -0.26 37.08 28.45
C LEU A 810 0.32 36.50 29.75
N GLU A 811 1.22 37.22 30.44
CA GLU A 811 1.75 36.81 31.75
C GLU A 811 0.65 36.68 32.82
N ALA A 812 -0.29 37.63 32.84
CA ALA A 812 -1.45 37.60 33.75
C ALA A 812 -2.42 36.47 33.41
N MET A 813 -2.64 36.19 32.12
CA MET A 813 -3.43 35.07 31.65
C MET A 813 -2.80 33.73 32.04
N ASP A 814 -1.47 33.56 31.89
CA ASP A 814 -0.78 32.35 32.32
C ASP A 814 -0.93 32.12 33.84
N THR A 815 -0.90 33.18 34.63
CA THR A 815 -1.13 33.10 36.08
C THR A 815 -2.56 32.63 36.41
N GLU A 816 -3.56 33.13 35.68
CA GLU A 816 -4.95 32.68 35.82
C GLU A 816 -5.16 31.24 35.31
N ILE A 817 -4.48 30.83 34.23
CA ILE A 817 -4.46 29.44 33.79
C ILE A 817 -3.83 28.57 34.87
N GLY A 818 -2.73 28.99 35.50
CA GLY A 818 -2.15 28.31 36.65
C GLY A 818 -3.17 28.08 37.77
N ARG A 819 -3.95 29.11 38.12
CA ARG A 819 -5.03 29.00 39.11
C ARG A 819 -6.13 28.03 38.69
N LEU A 820 -6.52 28.01 37.41
CA LEU A 820 -7.47 27.02 36.88
C LEU A 820 -6.91 25.61 37.05
N LEU A 821 -5.67 25.38 36.64
CA LEU A 821 -5.00 24.07 36.71
C LEU A 821 -4.81 23.58 38.15
N GLU A 822 -4.70 24.48 39.13
CA GLU A 822 -4.67 24.15 40.56
C GLU A 822 -6.02 23.67 41.12
N ASN A 823 -7.13 23.93 40.41
CA ASN A 823 -8.49 23.59 40.83
C ASN A 823 -9.11 22.41 40.05
N ILE A 824 -8.32 21.71 39.22
CA ILE A 824 -8.73 20.52 38.49
C ILE A 824 -7.77 19.36 38.76
N ASP A 825 -8.23 18.12 38.63
CA ASP A 825 -7.34 16.96 38.70
C ASP A 825 -6.70 16.72 37.33
N LEU A 826 -5.39 16.92 37.23
CA LEU A 826 -4.67 16.75 35.98
C LEU A 826 -4.53 15.27 35.58
N ASN A 827 -4.74 14.34 36.52
CA ASN A 827 -4.65 12.90 36.23
C ASN A 827 -5.89 12.36 35.51
N ASP A 828 -7.00 13.10 35.53
CA ASP A 828 -8.26 12.70 34.90
C ASP A 828 -8.75 13.72 33.87
N THR A 829 -7.93 14.70 33.48
CA THR A 829 -8.37 15.79 32.59
C THR A 829 -7.48 15.92 31.36
N ASN A 830 -8.09 15.77 30.18
CA ASN A 830 -7.48 16.12 28.89
C ASN A 830 -7.63 17.61 28.62
N ILE A 831 -6.51 18.30 28.47
CA ILE A 831 -6.42 19.74 28.29
C ILE A 831 -5.92 20.04 26.88
N ILE A 832 -6.70 20.81 26.12
CA ILE A 832 -6.38 21.29 24.78
C ILE A 832 -6.28 22.81 24.86
N ILE A 833 -5.15 23.40 24.48
CA ILE A 833 -4.95 24.85 24.46
C ILE A 833 -4.57 25.29 23.05
N ILE A 834 -5.35 26.22 22.49
CA ILE A 834 -5.15 26.72 21.12
C ILE A 834 -5.32 28.25 21.03
N GLY A 835 -4.54 28.92 20.19
CA GLY A 835 -4.80 30.30 19.77
C GLY A 835 -5.90 30.36 18.70
N ASP A 836 -6.83 31.31 18.77
CA ASP A 836 -7.93 31.37 17.79
C ASP A 836 -7.56 31.95 16.42
N ASN A 837 -6.51 32.78 16.38
CA ASN A 837 -5.89 33.35 15.19
C ASN A 837 -4.52 33.93 15.54
N GLY A 838 -3.81 34.41 14.52
CA GLY A 838 -2.53 35.12 14.67
C GLY A 838 -2.59 36.37 15.54
N SER A 839 -1.40 36.90 15.87
CA SER A 839 -1.25 38.08 16.71
C SER A 839 -1.70 39.36 15.97
N PRO A 840 -2.26 40.37 16.64
CA PRO A 840 -2.68 41.60 15.99
C PRO A 840 -1.47 42.37 15.43
N GLY A 841 -1.61 43.02 14.27
CA GLY A 841 -0.51 43.80 13.65
C GLY A 841 0.08 44.91 14.53
N GLN A 842 -0.64 45.35 15.58
CA GLN A 842 -0.14 46.28 16.60
C GLN A 842 0.96 45.71 17.51
N VAL A 843 1.08 44.39 17.58
CA VAL A 843 2.00 43.66 18.46
C VAL A 843 2.73 42.51 17.76
N ALA A 844 2.47 42.26 16.48
CA ALA A 844 3.17 41.24 15.68
C ALA A 844 4.70 41.42 15.74
N GLN A 845 5.42 40.30 15.85
CA GLN A 845 6.87 40.25 15.93
C GLN A 845 7.47 39.55 14.72
N LEU A 846 8.75 39.83 14.44
CA LEU A 846 9.49 39.17 13.36
C LEU A 846 9.43 37.63 13.49
N PRO A 847 9.26 36.88 12.40
CA PRO A 847 9.34 37.34 11.02
C PRO A 847 8.12 38.16 10.57
N TYR A 848 6.98 38.03 11.23
CA TYR A 848 5.72 38.67 10.87
C TYR A 848 5.71 40.18 11.08
N GLY A 849 4.82 40.84 10.33
CA GLY A 849 4.66 42.29 10.36
C GLY A 849 3.25 42.72 10.00
N ASN A 850 3.03 44.03 9.94
CA ASN A 850 1.73 44.59 9.57
C ASN A 850 1.34 44.17 8.14
N GLY A 851 0.24 43.43 7.99
CA GLY A 851 -0.22 42.82 6.74
C GLY A 851 0.05 41.32 6.59
N HIS A 852 0.73 40.70 7.58
CA HIS A 852 0.93 39.25 7.70
C HIS A 852 0.60 38.84 9.15
N ALA A 853 -0.53 39.29 9.66
CA ALA A 853 -0.92 39.19 11.06
C ALA A 853 -2.40 38.74 11.15
N LYS A 854 -3.03 38.83 12.34
CA LYS A 854 -4.48 38.64 12.50
C LYS A 854 -5.27 39.28 11.35
N ALA A 855 -6.27 38.55 10.86
CA ALA A 855 -7.16 38.87 9.73
C ALA A 855 -6.54 38.71 8.33
N ASP A 856 -5.27 38.32 8.24
CA ASP A 856 -4.59 37.96 6.99
C ASP A 856 -4.43 36.43 6.85
N LEU A 857 -4.32 35.94 5.61
CA LEU A 857 -4.21 34.50 5.29
C LEU A 857 -2.77 33.94 5.35
N TYR A 858 -1.81 34.82 5.59
CA TYR A 858 -0.39 34.50 5.77
C TYR A 858 -0.14 33.75 7.08
N GLU A 859 1.04 33.13 7.23
CA GLU A 859 1.45 32.34 8.41
C GLU A 859 1.20 33.13 9.70
N GLY A 860 1.58 34.40 9.77
CA GLY A 860 1.37 35.21 10.98
C GLY A 860 -0.10 35.50 11.33
N GLY A 861 -1.05 35.17 10.45
CA GLY A 861 -2.50 35.27 10.68
C GLY A 861 -3.18 33.94 11.00
N ILE A 862 -2.67 32.80 10.49
CA ILE A 862 -3.32 31.49 10.62
C ILE A 862 -2.52 30.45 11.41
N HIS A 863 -1.20 30.61 11.55
CA HIS A 863 -0.34 29.70 12.31
C HIS A 863 -0.42 30.04 13.79
N VAL A 864 -0.92 29.10 14.59
CA VAL A 864 -1.27 29.32 16.00
C VAL A 864 -0.60 28.29 16.90
N PRO A 865 -0.33 28.64 18.17
CA PRO A 865 0.11 27.65 19.15
C PRO A 865 -0.99 26.62 19.43
N LEU A 866 -0.61 25.34 19.51
CA LEU A 866 -1.46 24.26 20.00
C LEU A 866 -0.66 23.36 20.94
N ILE A 867 -1.20 23.13 22.14
CA ILE A 867 -0.65 22.25 23.16
C ILE A 867 -1.77 21.33 23.63
N ILE A 868 -1.49 20.02 23.69
CA ILE A 868 -2.40 19.03 24.29
C ILE A 868 -1.66 18.36 25.44
N SER A 869 -2.31 18.18 26.58
CA SER A 869 -1.76 17.49 27.76
C SER A 869 -2.89 16.75 28.47
N GLY A 870 -2.64 15.54 28.96
CA GLY A 870 -3.69 14.79 29.66
C GLY A 870 -3.40 13.29 29.75
N PRO A 871 -4.25 12.56 30.46
CA PRO A 871 -4.10 11.11 30.71
C PRO A 871 -4.18 10.25 29.45
N ASP A 872 -4.83 10.71 28.37
CA ASP A 872 -5.00 9.92 27.16
C ASP A 872 -3.82 10.06 26.16
N LEU A 873 -2.81 10.87 26.50
CA LEU A 873 -1.55 10.93 25.76
C LEU A 873 -0.64 9.75 26.12
N THR A 874 -0.18 9.03 25.11
CA THR A 874 0.72 7.87 25.29
C THR A 874 2.13 8.11 24.72
N VAL A 875 2.34 9.22 24.03
CA VAL A 875 3.66 9.74 23.68
C VAL A 875 4.46 10.13 24.93
N SER A 876 5.79 10.19 24.81
CA SER A 876 6.65 10.64 25.90
C SER A 876 6.32 12.07 26.33
N GLU A 877 6.33 12.33 27.63
CA GLU A 877 6.12 13.68 28.18
C GLU A 877 7.06 14.70 27.53
N GLY A 878 6.50 15.85 27.13
CA GLY A 878 7.27 16.94 26.53
C GLY A 878 7.62 16.74 25.05
N SER A 879 7.00 15.77 24.39
CA SER A 879 7.17 15.54 22.95
C SER A 879 6.68 16.71 22.10
N SER A 880 7.20 16.81 20.88
CA SER A 880 6.69 17.72 19.85
C SER A 880 6.47 16.97 18.54
N THR A 881 5.56 17.48 17.70
CA THR A 881 5.23 16.91 16.41
C THR A 881 5.14 17.97 15.31
N ASN A 882 5.54 17.59 14.10
CA ASN A 882 5.42 18.38 12.87
C ASN A 882 4.23 17.93 12.01
N ALA A 883 3.32 17.11 12.56
CA ALA A 883 2.08 16.78 11.88
C ALA A 883 1.30 18.07 11.54
N LEU A 884 0.86 18.18 10.30
CA LEU A 884 0.01 19.29 9.86
C LEU A 884 -1.39 19.12 10.45
N VAL A 885 -1.86 20.06 11.26
CA VAL A 885 -3.16 19.98 11.94
C VAL A 885 -3.92 21.30 11.82
N HIS A 886 -5.25 21.23 11.84
CA HIS A 886 -6.11 22.41 11.73
C HIS A 886 -7.15 22.44 12.86
N CYS A 887 -7.64 23.62 13.24
CA CYS A 887 -8.59 23.77 14.35
C CYS A 887 -9.89 22.97 14.13
N VAL A 888 -10.26 22.68 12.88
CA VAL A 888 -11.39 21.82 12.53
C VAL A 888 -11.27 20.41 13.12
N ASP A 889 -10.04 19.90 13.26
CA ASP A 889 -9.75 18.55 13.77
C ASP A 889 -10.14 18.37 15.24
N LEU A 890 -10.25 19.47 16.00
CA LEU A 890 -10.64 19.45 17.40
C LEU A 890 -12.07 18.95 17.59
N PHE A 891 -12.97 19.13 16.62
CA PHE A 891 -14.34 18.66 16.69
C PHE A 891 -14.42 17.14 16.86
N SER A 892 -13.87 16.38 15.91
CA SER A 892 -13.85 14.91 15.97
C SER A 892 -13.00 14.40 17.14
N THR A 893 -11.94 15.13 17.50
CA THR A 893 -11.07 14.79 18.65
C THR A 893 -11.85 14.86 19.96
N ILE A 894 -12.61 15.93 20.21
CA ILE A 894 -13.40 16.11 21.43
C ILE A 894 -14.52 15.07 21.53
N LEU A 895 -15.21 14.77 20.43
CA LEU A 895 -16.23 13.73 20.40
C LEU A 895 -15.66 12.37 20.79
N GLN A 896 -14.53 11.99 20.19
CA GLN A 896 -13.90 10.71 20.51
C GLN A 896 -13.35 10.65 21.93
N LEU A 897 -12.78 11.74 22.46
CA LEU A 897 -12.39 11.83 23.88
C LEU A 897 -13.58 11.60 24.83
N ALA A 898 -14.78 12.01 24.43
CA ALA A 898 -16.00 11.76 25.18
C ALA A 898 -16.63 10.37 24.92
N GLY A 899 -15.96 9.51 24.14
CA GLY A 899 -16.48 8.19 23.75
C GLY A 899 -17.59 8.24 22.70
N ILE A 900 -17.79 9.37 22.03
CA ILE A 900 -18.78 9.54 20.97
C ILE A 900 -18.11 9.26 19.62
N ASN A 901 -18.69 8.36 18.83
CA ASN A 901 -18.21 8.08 17.48
C ASN A 901 -18.65 9.19 16.51
N PRO A 902 -17.72 9.99 15.93
CA PRO A 902 -18.08 11.11 15.06
C PRO A 902 -18.88 10.66 13.83
N SER A 903 -18.50 9.54 13.20
CA SER A 903 -19.11 9.07 11.94
C SER A 903 -20.61 8.77 12.09
N THR A 904 -21.03 8.22 13.23
CA THR A 904 -22.44 7.93 13.51
C THR A 904 -23.17 9.18 13.98
N ALA A 905 -22.54 9.95 14.87
CA ALA A 905 -23.12 11.15 15.47
C ALA A 905 -23.39 12.27 14.47
N THR A 906 -22.62 12.33 13.37
CA THR A 906 -22.76 13.35 12.32
C THR A 906 -23.38 12.83 11.03
N SER A 907 -23.98 11.64 11.05
CA SER A 907 -24.55 10.99 9.86
C SER A 907 -25.67 11.78 9.16
N ALA A 908 -26.27 12.76 9.85
CA ALA A 908 -27.28 13.67 9.31
C ALA A 908 -26.71 14.92 8.63
N VAL A 909 -25.39 15.16 8.73
CA VAL A 909 -24.69 16.28 8.09
C VAL A 909 -24.14 15.80 6.75
N ASP A 910 -24.21 16.63 5.72
CA ASP A 910 -23.76 16.33 4.35
C ASP A 910 -22.26 16.04 4.24
N ALA A 911 -21.44 16.76 5.02
CA ALA A 911 -20.00 16.58 5.12
C ALA A 911 -19.44 17.16 6.43
N ILE A 912 -18.49 16.43 7.03
CA ILE A 912 -17.63 16.88 8.12
C ILE A 912 -16.19 16.93 7.59
N ASP A 913 -15.49 18.03 7.85
CA ASP A 913 -14.12 18.24 7.37
C ASP A 913 -13.06 17.86 8.45
N SER A 914 -13.52 17.53 9.66
CA SER A 914 -12.69 17.25 10.84
C SER A 914 -12.06 15.85 10.84
N ASN A 915 -10.73 15.79 10.98
CA ASN A 915 -9.99 14.53 11.18
C ASN A 915 -9.41 14.46 12.59
N SER A 916 -9.72 13.41 13.35
CA SER A 916 -9.26 13.32 14.74
C SER A 916 -7.74 13.36 14.92
N LEU A 917 -7.30 14.02 15.99
CA LEU A 917 -5.91 14.10 16.42
C LEU A 917 -5.49 12.93 17.33
N ILE A 918 -6.42 12.10 17.81
CA ILE A 918 -6.13 10.97 18.71
C ILE A 918 -5.06 10.02 18.15
N PRO A 919 -5.02 9.67 16.85
CA PRO A 919 -3.94 8.83 16.30
C PRO A 919 -2.53 9.42 16.46
N ILE A 920 -2.42 10.74 16.67
CA ILE A 920 -1.14 11.43 16.93
C ILE A 920 -0.74 11.28 18.41
N PHE A 921 -1.70 11.06 19.33
CA PHE A 921 -1.44 10.94 20.77
C PHE A 921 -0.58 9.71 21.13
N SER A 922 -0.51 8.73 20.24
CA SER A 922 0.31 7.52 20.32
C SER A 922 1.49 7.52 19.34
N GLY A 923 1.76 8.62 18.65
CA GLY A 923 2.86 8.74 17.68
C GLY A 923 2.61 8.05 16.33
N SER A 924 1.38 7.61 16.06
CA SER A 924 0.99 6.80 14.88
C SER A 924 0.28 7.57 13.75
N GLY A 925 0.22 8.90 13.80
CA GLY A 925 -0.52 9.68 12.79
C GLY A 925 0.22 9.80 11.46
N SER A 926 -0.28 9.13 10.40
CA SER A 926 0.32 9.17 9.05
C SER A 926 -0.63 9.56 7.90
N SER A 927 -1.86 10.00 8.17
CA SER A 927 -2.78 10.44 7.11
C SER A 927 -2.32 11.77 6.50
N SER A 928 -2.35 11.89 5.17
CA SER A 928 -2.24 13.19 4.51
C SER A 928 -3.37 14.10 5.03
N ARG A 929 -3.00 15.26 5.57
CA ARG A 929 -3.90 16.28 6.12
C ARG A 929 -3.74 17.55 5.31
N THR A 930 -4.79 18.35 5.29
CA THR A 930 -4.79 19.65 4.63
C THR A 930 -5.27 20.73 5.58
N VAL A 931 -4.86 21.97 5.30
CA VAL A 931 -5.31 23.17 6.00
C VAL A 931 -6.11 24.00 5.01
N VAL A 932 -7.31 24.41 5.41
CA VAL A 932 -8.15 25.35 4.68
C VAL A 932 -8.54 26.48 5.63
N ALA A 933 -7.88 27.63 5.43
CA ALA A 933 -8.14 28.85 6.18
C ALA A 933 -8.80 29.89 5.25
N GLU A 934 -9.88 30.52 5.71
CA GLU A 934 -10.72 31.38 4.88
C GLU A 934 -11.20 32.62 5.61
N LYS A 935 -11.41 33.68 4.83
CA LYS A 935 -12.11 34.90 5.24
C LYS A 935 -12.91 35.41 4.05
N PHE A 936 -14.17 35.80 4.29
CA PHE A 936 -15.07 36.37 3.27
C PHE A 936 -16.14 37.24 3.95
N GLY A 937 -16.86 38.04 3.15
CA GLY A 937 -17.85 39.00 3.67
C GLY A 937 -17.32 40.41 3.89
N ASP A 938 -16.02 40.64 3.65
CA ASP A 938 -15.38 41.96 3.58
C ASP A 938 -14.73 42.18 2.21
N THR A 939 -14.67 43.42 1.77
CA THR A 939 -14.03 43.85 0.51
C THR A 939 -12.50 43.88 0.55
N VAL A 940 -11.89 43.64 1.72
CA VAL A 940 -10.42 43.69 1.91
C VAL A 940 -9.92 42.49 2.71
N GLY A 941 -8.89 41.82 2.19
CA GLY A 941 -8.24 40.68 2.84
C GLY A 941 -9.15 39.45 2.96
N SER A 942 -10.10 39.29 2.04
CA SER A 942 -10.85 38.05 1.86
C SER A 942 -10.04 37.12 0.96
N GLY A 943 -10.19 35.81 1.16
CA GLY A 943 -9.44 34.82 0.43
C GLY A 943 -9.49 33.44 1.09
N ARG A 944 -8.69 32.53 0.53
CA ARG A 944 -8.44 31.18 1.03
C ARG A 944 -6.93 30.90 1.05
N ALA A 945 -6.44 30.29 2.12
CA ALA A 945 -5.10 29.73 2.20
C ALA A 945 -5.17 28.19 2.28
N LEU A 946 -4.32 27.53 1.50
CA LEU A 946 -4.24 26.08 1.38
C LEU A 946 -2.83 25.59 1.72
N LEU A 947 -2.77 24.60 2.60
CA LEU A 947 -1.55 23.82 2.88
C LEU A 947 -1.89 22.33 2.84
N SER A 948 -0.90 21.50 2.51
CA SER A 948 -1.04 20.04 2.48
C SER A 948 0.18 19.36 3.07
N ALA A 949 -0.03 18.22 3.73
CA ALA A 949 1.03 17.36 4.19
C ALA A 949 1.81 16.72 3.02
N ASP A 950 1.21 16.65 1.82
CA ASP A 950 1.83 16.09 0.61
C ASP A 950 2.84 17.06 -0.03
N TYR A 951 2.61 18.37 0.15
CA TYR A 951 3.49 19.44 -0.33
C TYR A 951 3.80 20.43 0.81
N PRO A 952 4.48 19.95 1.87
CA PRO A 952 4.57 20.64 3.16
C PRO A 952 5.36 21.94 3.12
N GLU A 953 6.23 22.14 2.12
CA GLU A 953 7.00 23.36 1.89
C GLU A 953 6.23 24.43 1.12
N PHE A 954 5.10 24.07 0.52
CA PHE A 954 4.36 24.95 -0.36
C PHE A 954 3.04 25.38 0.26
N LYS A 955 2.64 26.62 -0.05
CA LYS A 955 1.38 27.21 0.37
C LYS A 955 0.81 28.02 -0.78
N LEU A 956 -0.49 27.85 -1.04
CA LEU A 956 -1.24 28.67 -1.98
C LEU A 956 -2.16 29.61 -1.20
N ILE A 957 -2.08 30.90 -1.50
CA ILE A 957 -3.04 31.92 -1.05
C ILE A 957 -3.81 32.40 -2.28
N ILE A 958 -5.13 32.42 -2.16
CA ILE A 958 -6.04 32.88 -3.18
C ILE A 958 -6.81 34.06 -2.60
N ASN A 959 -6.40 35.28 -2.93
CA ASN A 959 -7.03 36.51 -2.45
C ASN A 959 -8.24 36.84 -3.32
N GLY A 960 -9.37 37.19 -2.70
CA GLY A 960 -10.63 37.58 -3.34
C GLY A 960 -11.82 37.33 -2.41
N ASP A 961 -12.99 37.94 -2.64
CA ASP A 961 -14.23 37.64 -1.92
C ASP A 961 -15.18 36.82 -2.80
N PRO A 962 -15.48 35.55 -2.46
CA PRO A 962 -16.30 34.66 -3.27
C PRO A 962 -17.77 35.10 -3.30
N LEU A 963 -18.18 35.98 -2.37
CA LEU A 963 -19.51 36.56 -2.33
C LEU A 963 -19.65 37.77 -3.26
N SER A 964 -18.55 38.25 -3.84
CA SER A 964 -18.51 39.41 -4.74
C SER A 964 -18.26 38.97 -6.17
N SER A 965 -19.31 38.96 -7.00
CA SER A 965 -19.21 38.65 -8.43
C SER A 965 -18.38 39.67 -9.24
N SER A 966 -17.93 40.77 -8.60
CA SER A 966 -17.06 41.79 -9.20
C SER A 966 -15.61 41.66 -8.79
N ASP A 967 -15.31 40.76 -7.85
CA ASP A 967 -13.94 40.51 -7.41
C ASP A 967 -13.26 39.51 -8.35
N SER A 968 -12.01 39.78 -8.70
CA SER A 968 -11.19 38.91 -9.55
C SER A 968 -10.06 38.39 -8.69
N PRO A 969 -10.04 37.09 -8.40
CA PRO A 969 -9.06 36.56 -7.48
C PRO A 969 -7.63 36.71 -7.99
N SER A 970 -6.71 36.83 -7.05
CA SER A 970 -5.26 36.84 -7.31
C SER A 970 -4.58 35.76 -6.50
N TYR A 971 -3.57 35.13 -7.09
CA TYR A 971 -2.88 33.98 -6.52
C TYR A 971 -1.48 34.33 -6.08
N GLU A 972 -1.11 33.81 -4.91
CA GLU A 972 0.23 33.91 -4.38
C GLU A 972 0.69 32.51 -3.93
N PHE A 973 1.80 32.04 -4.48
CA PHE A 973 2.32 30.70 -4.22
C PHE A 973 3.70 30.81 -3.56
N TYR A 974 3.86 30.21 -2.39
CA TYR A 974 5.06 30.39 -1.56
C TYR A 974 5.77 29.07 -1.29
N ASN A 975 7.11 29.11 -1.24
CA ASN A 975 7.90 28.11 -0.54
C ASN A 975 8.16 28.61 0.89
N ILE A 976 7.34 28.18 1.85
CA ILE A 976 7.32 28.71 3.21
C ILE A 976 8.53 28.27 4.06
N LEU A 977 9.31 27.29 3.60
CA LEU A 977 10.59 26.94 4.24
C LEU A 977 11.72 27.89 3.89
N GLN A 978 11.68 28.49 2.70
CA GLN A 978 12.66 29.49 2.25
C GLN A 978 12.20 30.92 2.55
N ASP A 979 10.90 31.13 2.59
CA ASP A 979 10.25 32.42 2.82
C ASP A 979 9.19 32.29 3.92
N SER A 980 9.65 32.08 5.15
CA SER A 980 8.80 31.90 6.34
C SER A 980 7.87 33.09 6.67
N ASN A 981 8.04 34.23 5.98
CA ASN A 981 7.21 35.42 6.14
C ASN A 981 6.41 35.77 4.87
N GLU A 982 6.46 34.91 3.86
CA GLU A 982 5.70 35.03 2.62
C GLU A 982 5.87 36.41 1.95
N GLN A 983 7.10 36.94 1.92
CA GLN A 983 7.39 38.26 1.33
C GLN A 983 7.60 38.21 -0.18
N SER A 984 7.87 37.05 -0.75
CA SER A 984 8.30 36.88 -2.14
C SER A 984 7.60 35.66 -2.76
N PRO A 985 6.38 35.84 -3.31
CA PRO A 985 5.69 34.75 -3.99
C PRO A 985 6.49 34.27 -5.19
N LEU A 986 6.45 32.96 -5.43
CA LEU A 986 7.02 32.32 -6.60
C LEU A 986 6.32 32.84 -7.86
N ASN A 987 7.11 33.01 -8.93
CA ASN A 987 6.56 33.44 -10.21
C ASN A 987 5.85 32.26 -10.88
N THR A 988 4.52 32.27 -10.84
CA THR A 988 3.67 31.20 -11.40
C THR A 988 3.87 30.97 -12.91
N SER A 989 4.42 31.96 -13.65
CA SER A 989 4.78 31.81 -15.07
C SER A 989 6.15 31.17 -15.31
N ALA A 990 6.92 30.89 -14.26
CA ALA A 990 8.29 30.40 -14.31
C ALA A 990 8.63 29.45 -13.16
N LEU A 991 7.70 28.55 -12.82
CA LEU A 991 7.88 27.53 -11.80
C LEU A 991 8.81 26.41 -12.29
N SER A 992 9.60 25.84 -11.38
CA SER A 992 10.28 24.56 -11.58
C SER A 992 9.27 23.41 -11.62
N SER A 993 9.69 22.24 -12.11
CA SER A 993 8.77 21.10 -12.28
C SER A 993 8.05 20.68 -10.99
N ILE A 994 8.74 20.70 -9.84
CA ILE A 994 8.13 20.35 -8.54
C ILE A 994 7.16 21.44 -8.06
N GLU A 995 7.50 22.72 -8.30
CA GLU A 995 6.64 23.84 -7.95
C GLU A 995 5.36 23.85 -8.80
N THR A 996 5.44 23.50 -10.09
CA THR A 996 4.27 23.35 -10.96
C THR A 996 3.33 22.27 -10.45
N ILE A 997 3.86 21.09 -10.10
CA ILE A 997 3.04 19.96 -9.60
C ILE A 997 2.35 20.33 -8.29
N ALA A 998 3.08 20.94 -7.35
CA ALA A 998 2.51 21.41 -6.10
C ALA A 998 1.44 22.50 -6.32
N TYR A 999 1.69 23.46 -7.21
CA TYR A 999 0.72 24.49 -7.58
C TYR A 999 -0.55 23.87 -8.16
N ASP A 1000 -0.42 22.97 -9.14
CA ASP A 1000 -1.55 22.27 -9.77
C ASP A 1000 -2.34 21.44 -8.76
N PHE A 1001 -1.66 20.79 -7.80
CA PHE A 1001 -2.31 20.10 -6.69
C PHE A 1001 -3.18 21.05 -5.85
N PHE A 1002 -2.67 22.22 -5.47
CA PHE A 1002 -3.46 23.18 -4.69
C PHE A 1002 -4.62 23.79 -5.48
N ILE A 1003 -4.46 24.00 -6.79
CA ILE A 1003 -5.56 24.42 -7.67
C ILE A 1003 -6.64 23.34 -7.75
N ALA A 1004 -6.26 22.07 -7.89
CA ALA A 1004 -7.20 20.95 -7.87
C ALA A 1004 -7.90 20.82 -6.51
N MET A 1005 -7.16 21.05 -5.41
CA MET A 1005 -7.73 21.08 -4.06
C MET A 1005 -8.77 22.19 -3.92
N ASP A 1006 -8.49 23.42 -4.36
CA ASP A 1006 -9.46 24.52 -4.35
C ASP A 1006 -10.74 24.18 -5.13
N ALA A 1007 -10.58 23.60 -6.33
CA ALA A 1007 -11.70 23.16 -7.15
C ALA A 1007 -12.56 22.09 -6.45
N SER A 1008 -11.93 21.14 -5.74
CA SER A 1008 -12.64 20.08 -5.00
C SER A 1008 -13.47 20.61 -3.83
N LEU A 1009 -13.09 21.76 -3.26
CA LEU A 1009 -13.82 22.45 -2.19
C LEU A 1009 -14.99 23.30 -2.72
N GLY A 1010 -15.40 23.09 -3.98
CA GLY A 1010 -16.50 23.79 -4.64
C GLY A 1010 -16.07 24.99 -5.49
N GLY A 1011 -14.78 25.33 -5.54
CA GLY A 1011 -14.29 26.55 -6.19
C GLY A 1011 -14.88 27.83 -5.58
N GLY A 1012 -14.60 28.98 -6.18
CA GLY A 1012 -15.14 30.28 -5.75
C GLY A 1012 -14.11 31.36 -5.45
N TYR A 1013 -12.83 30.98 -5.34
CA TYR A 1013 -11.69 31.90 -5.37
C TYR A 1013 -10.84 31.69 -6.63
N SER A 1014 -11.21 30.77 -7.51
CA SER A 1014 -10.48 30.49 -8.73
C SER A 1014 -10.64 31.59 -9.77
N ASP A 1015 -9.52 32.13 -10.26
CA ASP A 1015 -9.23 32.86 -11.51
C ASP A 1015 -10.49 33.37 -12.23
N PRO A 1016 -10.63 34.68 -12.53
CA PRO A 1016 -11.42 35.00 -13.70
C PRO A 1016 -10.80 34.15 -14.81
N ALA A 1017 -11.58 33.28 -15.45
CA ALA A 1017 -11.15 32.77 -16.73
C ALA A 1017 -10.54 33.98 -17.46
N ASP A 1018 -9.26 33.85 -17.82
CA ASP A 1018 -8.75 34.48 -19.03
C ASP A 1018 -9.96 34.72 -19.94
N GLY A 1019 -10.14 35.92 -20.45
CA GLY A 1019 -11.22 36.27 -21.35
C GLY A 1019 -11.40 35.38 -22.60
N SER A 1020 -10.84 34.16 -22.64
CA SER A 1020 -11.45 33.01 -23.27
C SER A 1020 -12.76 32.61 -22.58
N SER A 1021 -13.85 32.96 -23.25
CA SER A 1021 -15.11 32.22 -23.31
C SER A 1021 -15.24 31.01 -22.38
N SER A 1022 -16.34 30.93 -21.62
CA SER A 1022 -16.96 29.72 -21.04
C SER A 1022 -17.31 28.64 -22.08
N SER A 1023 -16.67 28.69 -23.24
CA SER A 1023 -16.76 27.70 -24.28
C SER A 1023 -15.83 26.54 -23.98
N GLU A 1024 -16.43 25.46 -23.50
CA GLU A 1024 -15.75 24.19 -23.36
C GLU A 1024 -15.48 23.58 -24.74
N ILE A 1025 -14.40 22.80 -24.86
CA ILE A 1025 -14.16 21.97 -26.04
C ILE A 1025 -14.97 20.70 -25.90
N VAL A 1026 -15.94 20.50 -26.79
CA VAL A 1026 -16.76 19.30 -26.84
C VAL A 1026 -16.37 18.49 -28.08
N TYR A 1027 -16.10 17.20 -27.90
CA TYR A 1027 -15.84 16.26 -28.99
C TYR A 1027 -17.10 15.43 -29.25
N LEU A 1028 -17.67 15.58 -30.45
CA LEU A 1028 -18.87 14.88 -30.87
C LEU A 1028 -18.47 13.69 -31.73
N GLU A 1029 -18.78 12.48 -31.28
CA GLU A 1029 -18.58 11.25 -32.05
C GLU A 1029 -19.83 10.96 -32.90
N LEU A 1030 -19.67 10.83 -34.21
CA LEU A 1030 -20.74 10.64 -35.19
C LEU A 1030 -20.94 9.16 -35.52
N ILE A 1031 -22.20 8.70 -35.52
CA ILE A 1031 -22.55 7.32 -35.91
C ILE A 1031 -22.73 7.19 -37.43
N ASP A 1032 -22.11 6.16 -38.02
CA ASP A 1032 -22.46 5.69 -39.37
C ASP A 1032 -23.71 4.79 -39.30
N ASN A 1033 -24.86 5.33 -39.72
CA ASN A 1033 -26.16 4.64 -39.56
C ASN A 1033 -26.53 3.73 -40.74
N ASN A 1034 -25.58 3.29 -41.56
CA ASN A 1034 -25.77 2.43 -42.76
C ASN A 1034 -26.68 2.98 -43.88
N THR A 1035 -27.50 4.01 -43.63
CA THR A 1035 -28.38 4.65 -44.62
C THR A 1035 -27.81 5.95 -45.19
N ASP A 1036 -26.91 6.61 -44.45
CA ASP A 1036 -26.17 7.80 -44.85
C ASP A 1036 -24.81 7.79 -44.14
N SER A 1037 -23.74 7.48 -44.88
CA SER A 1037 -22.39 7.43 -44.31
C SER A 1037 -21.87 8.84 -43.97
N VAL A 1038 -21.17 8.97 -42.84
CA VAL A 1038 -20.51 10.22 -42.45
C VAL A 1038 -19.61 10.70 -43.59
N PRO A 1039 -19.67 11.98 -44.01
CA PRO A 1039 -18.87 12.46 -45.14
C PRO A 1039 -17.36 12.27 -44.91
N PRO A 1040 -16.56 11.94 -45.93
CA PRO A 1040 -15.11 11.82 -45.77
C PRO A 1040 -14.47 13.15 -45.34
N LEU A 1041 -13.26 13.11 -44.79
CA LEU A 1041 -12.49 14.31 -44.40
C LEU A 1041 -12.27 15.28 -45.58
N VAL A 1042 -12.14 14.74 -46.79
CA VAL A 1042 -11.93 15.48 -48.05
C VAL A 1042 -12.84 14.98 -49.17
N ARG A 1043 -13.24 15.87 -50.09
CA ARG A 1043 -14.13 15.51 -51.20
C ARG A 1043 -13.45 14.59 -52.22
N ALA A 1044 -14.08 13.48 -52.54
CA ALA A 1044 -13.66 12.59 -53.63
C ALA A 1044 -14.29 13.01 -54.97
N GLY A 1045 -13.47 13.46 -55.93
CA GLY A 1045 -13.86 13.72 -57.33
C GLY A 1045 -14.60 15.05 -57.61
N GLY A 1046 -14.58 15.47 -58.89
CA GLY A 1046 -15.15 16.74 -59.36
C GLY A 1046 -14.20 17.95 -59.29
N SER A 1047 -14.69 19.16 -59.61
CA SER A 1047 -13.88 20.40 -59.61
C SER A 1047 -13.39 20.85 -58.24
N ASN A 1048 -13.87 20.21 -57.16
CA ASN A 1048 -13.54 20.50 -55.77
C ASN A 1048 -12.87 19.30 -55.07
N ALA A 1049 -12.33 18.34 -55.83
CA ALA A 1049 -11.65 17.17 -55.27
C ALA A 1049 -10.45 17.62 -54.42
N GLY A 1050 -10.31 17.03 -53.23
CA GLY A 1050 -9.26 17.41 -52.25
C GLY A 1050 -9.62 18.56 -51.32
N ASN A 1051 -10.75 19.26 -51.53
CA ASN A 1051 -11.19 20.27 -50.57
C ASN A 1051 -11.72 19.59 -49.29
N PRO A 1052 -11.40 20.12 -48.10
CA PRO A 1052 -11.92 19.60 -46.84
C PRO A 1052 -13.45 19.70 -46.73
N VAL A 1053 -14.02 18.78 -45.97
CA VAL A 1053 -15.47 18.73 -45.69
C VAL A 1053 -15.72 19.25 -44.28
N HIS A 1054 -16.13 20.52 -44.21
CA HIS A 1054 -16.53 21.17 -42.97
C HIS A 1054 -17.99 20.87 -42.59
N PRO A 1055 -18.32 20.84 -41.30
CA PRO A 1055 -19.71 20.96 -40.85
C PRO A 1055 -20.36 22.25 -41.38
N LEU A 1056 -21.67 22.23 -41.57
CA LEU A 1056 -22.49 23.40 -41.89
C LEU A 1056 -23.04 24.06 -40.63
N ALA A 1057 -23.37 23.25 -39.62
CA ALA A 1057 -23.88 23.68 -38.32
C ALA A 1057 -23.66 22.56 -37.28
N VAL A 1058 -23.45 22.94 -36.02
CA VAL A 1058 -23.44 22.04 -34.87
C VAL A 1058 -24.34 22.65 -33.80
N THR A 1059 -25.18 21.84 -33.16
CA THR A 1059 -26.05 22.29 -32.07
C THR A 1059 -26.00 21.35 -30.87
N ILE A 1060 -26.00 21.91 -29.66
CA ILE A 1060 -26.09 21.21 -28.38
C ILE A 1060 -27.34 21.71 -27.65
N GLY A 1061 -28.26 20.80 -27.30
CA GLY A 1061 -29.54 21.20 -26.69
C GLY A 1061 -30.40 22.11 -27.57
N GLY A 1062 -30.17 22.12 -28.88
CA GLY A 1062 -30.82 23.00 -29.85
C GLY A 1062 -30.18 24.38 -30.02
N GLN A 1063 -29.09 24.69 -29.31
CA GLN A 1063 -28.33 25.95 -29.40
C GLN A 1063 -27.07 25.77 -30.26
N GLU A 1064 -26.70 26.77 -31.06
CA GLU A 1064 -25.53 26.66 -31.96
C GLU A 1064 -24.21 26.60 -31.20
N ALA A 1065 -23.33 25.68 -31.61
CA ALA A 1065 -21.95 25.56 -31.15
C ALA A 1065 -20.97 26.03 -32.23
N SER A 1066 -19.85 26.62 -31.81
CA SER A 1066 -18.82 27.11 -32.72
C SER A 1066 -17.85 25.98 -33.10
N PHE A 1067 -17.39 25.93 -34.35
CA PHE A 1067 -16.43 24.92 -34.81
C PHE A 1067 -15.46 25.52 -35.83
N ASP A 1068 -14.22 25.03 -35.82
CA ASP A 1068 -13.18 25.57 -36.69
C ASP A 1068 -13.34 25.10 -38.15
N THR A 1069 -13.48 26.03 -39.08
CA THR A 1069 -13.52 25.76 -40.52
C THR A 1069 -12.16 25.89 -41.20
N SER A 1070 -11.08 26.09 -40.45
CA SER A 1070 -9.71 26.09 -40.96
C SER A 1070 -9.28 24.70 -41.42
N THR A 1071 -8.17 24.64 -42.14
CA THR A 1071 -7.67 23.41 -42.75
C THR A 1071 -6.32 23.05 -42.15
N LEU A 1072 -6.17 21.80 -41.69
CA LEU A 1072 -4.90 21.27 -41.22
C LEU A 1072 -3.92 21.09 -42.40
N ASN A 1073 -2.62 21.01 -42.11
CA ASN A 1073 -1.57 20.77 -43.11
C ASN A 1073 -1.77 19.46 -43.91
N SER A 1074 -2.63 18.55 -43.43
CA SER A 1074 -3.06 17.30 -44.06
C SER A 1074 -4.21 17.46 -45.08
N GLY A 1075 -4.75 18.67 -45.27
CA GLY A 1075 -5.87 18.93 -46.20
C GLY A 1075 -7.26 18.61 -45.63
N SER A 1076 -7.37 18.22 -44.36
CA SER A 1076 -8.64 17.99 -43.63
C SER A 1076 -9.08 19.22 -42.82
N SER A 1077 -10.35 19.25 -42.40
CA SER A 1077 -10.89 20.32 -41.53
C SER A 1077 -10.29 20.24 -40.13
N ALA A 1078 -9.93 21.37 -39.52
CA ALA A 1078 -9.41 21.43 -38.15
C ALA A 1078 -10.46 21.06 -37.08
N SER A 1079 -11.75 21.22 -37.38
CA SER A 1079 -12.85 20.68 -36.55
C SER A 1079 -13.09 19.18 -36.71
N ARG A 1080 -12.44 18.49 -37.66
CA ARG A 1080 -12.65 17.04 -37.90
C ARG A 1080 -11.45 16.25 -37.38
N VAL A 1081 -11.34 16.19 -36.05
CA VAL A 1081 -10.22 15.59 -35.30
C VAL A 1081 -10.72 14.81 -34.08
N ASP A 1082 -9.98 13.79 -33.67
CA ASP A 1082 -10.20 13.07 -32.41
C ASP A 1082 -9.71 13.87 -31.18
N SER A 1083 -9.85 13.30 -29.98
CA SER A 1083 -9.43 13.92 -28.72
C SER A 1083 -7.92 14.21 -28.64
N SER A 1084 -7.10 13.52 -29.43
CA SER A 1084 -5.65 13.79 -29.55
C SER A 1084 -5.31 14.94 -30.51
N GLY A 1085 -6.30 15.43 -31.28
CA GLY A 1085 -6.12 16.44 -32.31
C GLY A 1085 -5.72 15.88 -33.68
N SER A 1086 -5.74 14.55 -33.86
CA SER A 1086 -5.41 13.90 -35.12
C SER A 1086 -6.62 13.90 -36.08
N PRO A 1087 -6.45 14.06 -37.41
CA PRO A 1087 -7.56 14.06 -38.35
C PRO A 1087 -8.40 12.79 -38.29
N ASP A 1088 -9.68 12.91 -37.94
CA ASP A 1088 -10.62 11.79 -37.82
C ASP A 1088 -11.98 12.15 -38.42
N GLN A 1089 -12.55 11.25 -39.21
CA GLN A 1089 -13.80 11.51 -39.92
C GLN A 1089 -15.05 11.39 -39.03
N TYR A 1090 -14.98 10.67 -37.91
CA TYR A 1090 -16.10 10.42 -37.02
C TYR A 1090 -16.17 11.41 -35.87
N PHE A 1091 -15.12 12.17 -35.59
CA PHE A 1091 -15.12 13.17 -34.52
C PHE A 1091 -15.26 14.59 -35.05
N VAL A 1092 -16.02 15.40 -34.32
CA VAL A 1092 -16.11 16.84 -34.53
C VAL A 1092 -15.77 17.58 -33.24
N LYS A 1093 -14.68 18.35 -33.28
CA LYS A 1093 -14.27 19.25 -32.21
C LYS A 1093 -15.03 20.57 -32.33
N VAL A 1094 -15.78 20.92 -31.28
CA VAL A 1094 -16.51 22.20 -31.19
C VAL A 1094 -16.21 22.92 -29.89
N THR A 1095 -16.56 24.19 -29.85
CA THR A 1095 -16.39 25.12 -28.75
C THR A 1095 -17.80 25.61 -28.38
N PHE A 1096 -18.28 25.29 -27.17
CA PHE A 1096 -19.66 25.52 -26.76
C PHE A 1096 -19.76 26.08 -25.34
N ASP A 1097 -20.54 27.15 -25.18
CA ASP A 1097 -20.78 27.81 -23.90
C ASP A 1097 -22.21 27.55 -23.42
N PRO A 1098 -22.41 26.62 -22.46
CA PRO A 1098 -23.75 26.27 -21.98
C PRO A 1098 -24.45 27.42 -21.25
N THR A 1099 -23.67 28.31 -20.62
CA THR A 1099 -24.18 29.45 -19.85
C THR A 1099 -24.72 30.52 -20.80
N ALA A 1100 -23.96 30.88 -21.84
CA ALA A 1100 -24.43 31.81 -22.87
C ALA A 1100 -25.61 31.26 -23.68
N ALA A 1101 -25.68 29.93 -23.82
CA ALA A 1101 -26.77 29.22 -24.48
C ALA A 1101 -28.06 29.12 -23.63
N GLY A 1102 -28.00 29.48 -22.35
CA GLY A 1102 -29.15 29.46 -21.44
C GLY A 1102 -29.66 28.05 -21.11
N LEU A 1103 -28.78 27.05 -21.16
CA LEU A 1103 -29.10 25.67 -20.78
C LEU A 1103 -29.00 25.51 -19.25
N SER A 1104 -29.85 24.66 -18.68
CA SER A 1104 -29.85 24.31 -17.25
C SER A 1104 -29.13 22.98 -17.02
N SER A 1105 -28.74 22.67 -15.79
CA SER A 1105 -28.14 21.36 -15.47
C SER A 1105 -28.99 20.18 -16.01
N GLY A 1106 -28.34 19.24 -16.70
CA GLY A 1106 -28.98 18.09 -17.35
C GLY A 1106 -28.33 17.65 -18.67
N ASP A 1107 -28.83 16.54 -19.23
CA ASP A 1107 -28.30 15.93 -20.47
C ASP A 1107 -28.97 16.49 -21.73
N TYR A 1108 -28.14 16.89 -22.70
CA TYR A 1108 -28.60 17.46 -23.96
C TYR A 1108 -28.12 16.68 -25.18
N SER A 1109 -29.00 16.57 -26.19
CA SER A 1109 -28.66 15.96 -27.48
C SER A 1109 -27.74 16.86 -28.30
N MET A 1110 -26.75 16.26 -28.95
CA MET A 1110 -25.81 16.94 -29.83
C MET A 1110 -26.01 16.52 -31.29
N VAL A 1111 -26.00 17.51 -32.19
CA VAL A 1111 -26.39 17.32 -33.60
C VAL A 1111 -25.42 18.05 -34.52
N VAL A 1112 -24.91 17.37 -35.55
CA VAL A 1112 -24.02 17.93 -36.58
C VAL A 1112 -24.66 17.83 -37.96
N THR A 1113 -24.62 18.93 -38.72
CA THR A 1113 -25.18 19.00 -40.08
C THR A 1113 -24.07 19.17 -41.12
N PHE A 1114 -24.12 18.38 -42.21
CA PHE A 1114 -23.23 18.48 -43.36
C PHE A 1114 -23.99 18.72 -44.67
N ARG A 1115 -23.27 19.16 -45.71
CA ARG A 1115 -23.83 19.26 -47.06
C ARG A 1115 -23.90 17.88 -47.73
N GLY A 1116 -25.10 17.45 -48.12
CA GLY A 1116 -25.38 16.27 -48.93
C GLY A 1116 -25.25 16.49 -50.43
N ALA A 1117 -25.53 15.44 -51.20
CA ALA A 1117 -25.56 15.50 -52.66
C ALA A 1117 -26.68 16.44 -53.15
N ASN A 1118 -26.45 17.19 -54.24
CA ASN A 1118 -27.41 18.14 -54.81
C ASN A 1118 -27.84 19.31 -53.89
N ASN A 1119 -26.93 19.81 -53.05
CA ASN A 1119 -27.22 20.89 -52.08
C ASN A 1119 -28.28 20.54 -51.01
N SER A 1120 -28.61 19.26 -50.82
CA SER A 1120 -29.37 18.81 -49.64
C SER A 1120 -28.53 18.93 -48.36
N THR A 1121 -29.18 18.93 -47.20
CA THR A 1121 -28.53 18.85 -45.87
C THR A 1121 -28.68 17.44 -45.30
N ARG A 1122 -27.64 16.95 -44.61
CA ARG A 1122 -27.64 15.69 -43.87
C ARG A 1122 -27.26 15.93 -42.43
N THR A 1123 -27.97 15.32 -41.50
CA THR A 1123 -27.86 15.59 -40.05
C THR A 1123 -27.53 14.30 -39.31
N PHE A 1124 -26.57 14.37 -38.39
CA PHE A 1124 -26.05 13.25 -37.61
C PHE A 1124 -26.17 13.59 -36.12
N ASN A 1125 -26.68 12.66 -35.32
CA ASN A 1125 -26.66 12.77 -33.87
C ASN A 1125 -25.35 12.19 -33.33
N ALA A 1126 -24.81 12.79 -32.29
CA ALA A 1126 -23.64 12.24 -31.61
C ALA A 1126 -24.01 11.00 -30.76
N THR A 1127 -23.08 10.06 -30.56
CA THR A 1127 -23.24 8.91 -29.64
C THR A 1127 -23.29 9.34 -28.18
N ASN A 1128 -22.49 10.34 -27.84
CA ASN A 1128 -22.40 10.91 -26.51
C ASN A 1128 -23.48 11.99 -26.28
N SER A 1129 -23.91 12.15 -25.03
CA SER A 1129 -24.67 13.31 -24.56
C SER A 1129 -23.73 14.33 -23.93
N TYR A 1130 -24.09 15.60 -23.99
CA TYR A 1130 -23.41 16.65 -23.25
C TYR A 1130 -24.20 16.94 -21.98
N THR A 1131 -23.56 16.73 -20.84
CA THR A 1131 -24.15 17.00 -19.53
C THR A 1131 -23.71 18.39 -19.09
N VAL A 1132 -24.67 19.30 -18.98
CA VAL A 1132 -24.43 20.59 -18.32
C VAL A 1132 -24.40 20.31 -16.81
N PRO A 1133 -23.28 20.60 -16.11
CA PRO A 1133 -23.16 20.38 -14.68
C PRO A 1133 -24.27 21.05 -13.87
#